data_AF-A0A1V5W8Q8-F1
#
_entry.id   AF-A0A1V5W8Q8-F1
#
_cell.length_a   1.000
_cell.length_b   1.000
_cell.length_c   1.000
_cell.angle_alpha   90.00
_cell.angle_beta   90.00
_cell.angle_gamma   90.00
#
_symmetry.space_group_name_H-M   'P 1'
#
loop_
_entity.id
_entity.type
_entity.pdbx_description
1 polymer ?
#
loop_
_entity_poly.entity_id
_entity_poly.type
_entity_poly.pdbx_seq_one_letter_code
_entity_poly.pdbx_strand_id
1 'polypeptide(L)'
;MAIPQNINTENIEDAIKEVLQFEIPKDRLSKEYYLLYKNKKLPPKYIISIANKYANNEMLDSKAFNAIEAKDFLLKKGYKIIIEKMENKTYDQKIWIEKTIVSGRPDRNEGDRSLGKALWSPQKSKGGSDIYKNMRSIQKGDLIIHLIDNKYISGISIVREKAIETIGIEGTEWNGPAYLVELENYIQLSPQIERQEILNEKYKSKLLNITNSSEVFYNKKLDLRQGAYLTPCSNELFSIINEVYFKLSANYLPYYENIKLELIDNLQEKQKEFNFKSLHQSTQAAGLIFSPQLIQRFVASLCTKPFVICSGLSGSGKTKLAQAFAQWISADKSQYCIVPVGADWTNREPLLGYPNALNKEEYVSPESGVLDLMIRAKQNFENTVEPTKPYFLILDEMNLSHVERYFADFLSTMESGDVIPLHKIKNEINEIPQSINLPKNLFIIGTVNIDETTYMFSPKVLDRANTIEFRLTEKDLEEFIASDIKLDMDLLKTQGANMAESFVAMALQQTNKNLKKYEADLKQFFTELKKSGAEFGYRTASEIGRLMHMLKELGESGDNLLDIAIMQKLLPKLHGSRNKLTKVLPILGGFCLIDNSQIKENYLDTFVSNNLTESEIHSDSNIKYKLSFEKICRMYKNAVENGFASYAEA
;
A
#
# COMPACT_ATOMS: atom_id res chain seq x y z
N MET A 1 37.34 -23.53 -3.39
CA MET A 1 36.77 -22.49 -4.27
C MET A 1 37.89 -21.91 -5.12
N ALA A 2 37.64 -21.62 -6.39
CA ALA A 2 38.66 -21.08 -7.30
C ALA A 2 38.99 -19.59 -7.06
N ILE A 3 38.12 -18.87 -6.35
CA ILE A 3 38.35 -17.47 -5.93
C ILE A 3 39.04 -17.46 -4.55
N PRO A 4 40.22 -16.82 -4.41
CA PRO A 4 40.95 -16.75 -3.14
C PRO A 4 40.15 -16.05 -2.03
N GLN A 5 40.08 -16.67 -0.85
CA GLN A 5 39.29 -16.17 0.28
C GLN A 5 39.91 -14.93 0.95
N ASN A 6 41.20 -14.67 0.72
CA ASN A 6 41.89 -13.51 1.25
C ASN A 6 41.54 -12.20 0.53
N ILE A 7 40.79 -12.25 -0.57
CA ILE A 7 40.23 -11.04 -1.20
C ILE A 7 39.19 -10.43 -0.24
N ASN A 8 39.52 -9.26 0.30
CA ASN A 8 38.69 -8.51 1.24
C ASN A 8 37.95 -7.35 0.54
N THR A 9 37.13 -6.61 1.28
CA THR A 9 36.35 -5.49 0.76
C THR A 9 37.21 -4.34 0.23
N GLU A 10 38.35 -4.06 0.86
CA GLU A 10 39.29 -3.01 0.44
C GLU A 10 39.87 -3.31 -0.95
N ASN A 11 40.29 -4.55 -1.18
CA ASN A 11 40.78 -5.02 -2.49
C ASN A 11 39.72 -4.88 -3.60
N ILE A 12 38.44 -5.08 -3.25
CA ILE A 12 37.31 -4.94 -4.18
C ILE A 12 37.03 -3.46 -4.48
N GLU A 13 37.06 -2.58 -3.47
CA GLU A 13 36.92 -1.14 -3.68
C GLU A 13 38.03 -0.58 -4.56
N ASP A 14 39.28 -1.01 -4.37
CA ASP A 14 40.39 -0.57 -5.22
C ASP A 14 40.28 -1.11 -6.64
N ALA A 15 39.81 -2.35 -6.81
CA ALA A 15 39.47 -2.88 -8.13
C ALA A 15 38.36 -2.08 -8.81
N ILE A 16 37.32 -1.66 -8.09
CA ILE A 16 36.25 -0.81 -8.61
C ILE A 16 36.81 0.55 -9.04
N LYS A 17 37.68 1.17 -8.24
CA LYS A 17 38.33 2.45 -8.60
C LYS A 17 39.17 2.33 -9.87
N GLU A 18 39.96 1.25 -10.01
CA GLU A 18 40.76 0.98 -11.21
C GLU A 18 39.84 0.83 -12.44
N VAL A 19 38.80 0.00 -12.33
CA VAL A 19 37.83 -0.22 -13.44
C VAL A 19 37.05 1.05 -13.80
N LEU A 20 36.83 1.97 -12.86
CA LEU A 20 36.15 3.23 -13.14
C LEU A 20 37.04 4.29 -13.81
N GLN A 21 38.37 4.14 -13.73
CA GLN A 21 39.34 5.04 -14.36
C GLN A 21 39.73 4.61 -15.78
N PHE A 22 39.61 3.32 -16.10
CA PHE A 22 40.02 2.76 -17.39
C PHE A 22 38.83 2.16 -18.15
N GLU A 23 38.91 2.11 -19.49
CA GLU A 23 37.88 1.43 -20.28
C GLU A 23 37.93 -0.09 -20.05
N ILE A 24 36.74 -0.69 -19.91
CA ILE A 24 36.59 -2.14 -19.72
C ILE A 24 36.85 -2.84 -21.07
N PRO A 25 37.80 -3.79 -21.14
CA PRO A 25 38.03 -4.56 -22.36
C PRO A 25 36.75 -5.28 -22.84
N LYS A 26 36.49 -5.27 -24.15
CA LYS A 26 35.26 -5.84 -24.73
C LYS A 26 35.06 -7.32 -24.41
N ASP A 27 36.14 -8.09 -24.29
CA ASP A 27 36.16 -9.51 -23.90
C ASP A 27 35.89 -9.74 -22.40
N ARG A 28 35.94 -8.68 -21.58
CA ARG A 28 35.70 -8.69 -20.13
C ARG A 28 34.34 -8.15 -19.73
N LEU A 29 33.51 -7.75 -20.69
CA LEU A 29 32.12 -7.38 -20.44
C LEU A 29 31.30 -8.59 -19.96
N SER A 30 30.43 -8.33 -18.99
CA SER A 30 29.45 -9.34 -18.55
C SER A 30 28.28 -9.38 -19.51
N LYS A 31 27.60 -10.54 -19.59
CA LYS A 31 26.39 -10.74 -20.39
C LYS A 31 25.12 -10.91 -19.55
N GLU A 32 25.26 -11.17 -18.26
CA GLU A 32 24.16 -11.62 -17.41
C GLU A 32 24.18 -10.91 -16.05
N TYR A 33 25.32 -10.92 -15.35
CA TYR A 33 25.44 -10.32 -14.00
C TYR A 33 26.25 -9.03 -14.02
N TYR A 34 25.79 -7.99 -13.33
CA TYR A 34 26.55 -6.75 -13.15
C TYR A 34 26.59 -6.33 -11.69
N LEU A 35 27.76 -5.99 -11.19
CA LEU A 35 27.92 -5.30 -9.92
C LEU A 35 27.44 -3.85 -10.08
N LEU A 36 26.47 -3.44 -9.26
CA LEU A 36 25.94 -2.08 -9.26
C LEU A 36 26.66 -1.25 -8.20
N TYR A 37 27.45 -0.28 -8.65
CA TYR A 37 28.18 0.63 -7.76
C TYR A 37 27.94 2.07 -8.18
N LYS A 38 27.33 2.88 -7.30
CA LYS A 38 27.00 4.30 -7.55
C LYS A 38 26.34 4.53 -8.91
N ASN A 39 25.32 3.72 -9.24
CA ASN A 39 24.59 3.71 -10.51
C ASN A 39 25.38 3.30 -11.78
N LYS A 40 26.60 2.76 -11.64
CA LYS A 40 27.36 2.18 -12.75
C LYS A 40 27.32 0.65 -12.70
N LYS A 41 27.20 0.03 -13.89
CA LYS A 41 27.20 -1.43 -14.08
C LYS A 41 28.63 -1.91 -14.36
N LEU A 42 29.15 -2.79 -13.52
CA LEU A 42 30.53 -3.31 -13.62
C LEU A 42 30.54 -4.84 -13.76
N PRO A 43 31.42 -5.45 -14.57
CA PRO A 43 31.46 -6.89 -14.77
C PRO A 43 32.06 -7.64 -13.56
N PRO A 44 31.30 -8.51 -12.87
CA PRO A 44 31.71 -9.19 -11.64
C PRO A 44 33.01 -9.99 -11.77
N LYS A 45 33.14 -10.76 -12.87
CA LYS A 45 34.35 -11.57 -13.11
C LYS A 45 35.59 -10.71 -13.28
N TYR A 46 35.45 -9.54 -13.89
CA TYR A 46 36.57 -8.65 -14.12
C TYR A 46 36.97 -7.94 -12.82
N ILE A 47 35.98 -7.51 -12.02
CA ILE A 47 36.22 -6.93 -10.69
C ILE A 47 36.99 -7.91 -9.79
N ILE A 48 36.62 -9.19 -9.77
CA ILE A 48 37.34 -10.19 -8.95
C ILE A 48 38.74 -10.46 -9.50
N SER A 49 38.91 -10.47 -10.82
CA SER A 49 40.21 -10.63 -11.48
C SER A 49 41.20 -9.53 -11.05
N ILE A 50 40.74 -8.28 -10.96
CA ILE A 50 41.53 -7.13 -10.50
C ILE A 50 41.65 -7.10 -8.98
N ALA A 51 40.61 -7.47 -8.23
CA ALA A 51 40.70 -7.54 -6.77
C ALA A 51 41.77 -8.54 -6.30
N ASN A 52 41.99 -9.61 -7.08
CA ASN A 52 43.10 -10.54 -6.82
C ASN A 52 44.47 -9.91 -7.06
N LYS A 53 44.60 -8.98 -8.01
CA LYS A 53 45.85 -8.22 -8.24
C LYS A 53 46.19 -7.39 -7.01
N TYR A 54 45.20 -6.78 -6.35
CA TYR A 54 45.42 -6.05 -5.10
C TYR A 54 45.68 -6.98 -3.91
N ALA A 55 45.05 -8.15 -3.86
CA ALA A 55 45.22 -9.10 -2.76
C ALA A 55 46.54 -9.90 -2.83
N ASN A 56 46.98 -10.26 -4.04
CA ASN A 56 47.99 -11.28 -4.29
C ASN A 56 49.06 -10.84 -5.31
N ASN A 57 49.06 -9.58 -5.75
CA ASN A 57 49.97 -9.03 -6.76
C ASN A 57 49.90 -9.68 -8.16
N GLU A 58 48.82 -10.42 -8.46
CA GLU A 58 48.58 -11.02 -9.78
C GLU A 58 47.10 -10.98 -10.18
N MET A 59 46.81 -10.78 -11.46
CA MET A 59 45.42 -10.89 -11.95
C MET A 59 44.95 -12.34 -11.93
N LEU A 60 43.76 -12.59 -11.40
CA LEU A 60 43.17 -13.92 -11.44
C LEU A 60 42.65 -14.23 -12.84
N ASP A 61 42.99 -15.37 -13.41
CA ASP A 61 42.47 -15.77 -14.72
C ASP A 61 40.94 -15.91 -14.65
N SER A 62 40.25 -15.17 -15.51
CA SER A 62 38.79 -15.24 -15.66
C SER A 62 38.27 -16.63 -16.08
N LYS A 63 39.12 -17.53 -16.58
CA LYS A 63 38.75 -18.92 -16.86
C LYS A 63 38.74 -19.81 -15.62
N ALA A 64 39.40 -19.40 -14.53
CA ALA A 64 39.51 -20.19 -13.32
C ALA A 64 38.19 -20.31 -12.54
N PHE A 65 37.24 -19.39 -12.77
CA PHE A 65 35.94 -19.36 -12.07
C PHE A 65 34.83 -18.86 -13.01
N ASN A 66 33.59 -19.28 -12.75
CA ASN A 66 32.44 -18.93 -13.57
C ASN A 66 31.71 -17.67 -13.06
N ALA A 67 30.69 -17.20 -13.80
CA ALA A 67 29.98 -15.96 -13.48
C ALA A 67 29.12 -16.07 -12.21
N ILE A 68 28.63 -17.27 -11.90
CA ILE A 68 27.83 -17.55 -10.70
C ILE A 68 28.73 -17.51 -9.46
N GLU A 69 29.91 -18.14 -9.52
CA GLU A 69 30.91 -18.08 -8.44
C GLU A 69 31.34 -16.63 -8.16
N ALA A 70 31.49 -15.82 -9.21
CA ALA A 70 31.80 -14.40 -9.07
C ALA A 70 30.66 -13.62 -8.40
N LYS A 71 29.42 -13.85 -8.85
CA LYS A 71 28.21 -13.26 -8.26
C LYS A 71 28.12 -13.58 -6.76
N ASP A 72 28.19 -14.87 -6.42
CA ASP A 72 28.02 -15.35 -5.04
C ASP A 72 29.13 -14.83 -4.13
N PHE A 73 30.37 -14.73 -4.62
CA PHE A 73 31.48 -14.17 -3.87
C PHE A 73 31.24 -12.69 -3.51
N LEU A 74 30.81 -11.87 -4.48
CA LEU A 74 30.56 -10.45 -4.26
C LEU A 74 29.31 -10.19 -3.40
N LEU A 75 28.25 -11.01 -3.56
CA LEU A 75 27.08 -10.97 -2.68
C LEU A 75 27.46 -11.26 -1.23
N LYS A 76 28.29 -12.28 -0.99
CA LYS A 76 28.82 -12.60 0.35
C LYS A 76 29.65 -11.46 0.95
N LYS A 77 30.23 -10.59 0.13
CA LYS A 77 30.98 -9.39 0.55
C LYS A 77 30.09 -8.14 0.67
N GLY A 78 28.78 -8.27 0.49
CA GLY A 78 27.80 -7.19 0.68
C GLY A 78 27.56 -6.31 -0.55
N TYR A 79 28.03 -6.69 -1.72
CA TYR A 79 27.84 -5.92 -2.96
C TYR A 79 26.53 -6.29 -3.67
N LYS A 80 25.87 -5.28 -4.25
CA LYS A 80 24.64 -5.49 -5.04
C LYS A 80 24.97 -5.96 -6.46
N ILE A 81 24.39 -7.08 -6.87
CA ILE A 81 24.45 -7.58 -8.26
C ILE A 81 23.07 -7.43 -8.90
N ILE A 82 23.04 -6.96 -10.15
CA ILE A 82 21.85 -6.89 -11.01
C ILE A 82 21.99 -7.87 -12.17
N ILE A 83 20.85 -8.34 -12.72
CA ILE A 83 20.81 -9.29 -13.82
C ILE A 83 20.23 -8.59 -15.06
N GLU A 84 20.88 -8.69 -16.22
CA GLU A 84 20.37 -8.16 -17.49
C GLU A 84 19.99 -9.33 -18.39
N LYS A 85 18.68 -9.57 -18.57
CA LYS A 85 18.18 -10.68 -19.41
C LYS A 85 18.43 -10.39 -20.90
N MET A 86 18.95 -11.37 -21.63
CA MET A 86 18.70 -11.50 -23.07
C MET A 86 17.19 -11.73 -23.29
N GLU A 87 16.62 -10.90 -24.16
CA GLU A 87 15.30 -11.00 -24.82
C GLU A 87 14.21 -11.89 -24.18
N ASN A 88 13.21 -11.22 -23.58
CA ASN A 88 11.79 -11.58 -23.55
C ASN A 88 11.40 -13.05 -23.81
N LYS A 89 11.32 -13.84 -22.72
CA LYS A 89 10.19 -14.77 -22.52
C LYS A 89 9.73 -14.67 -21.07
N THR A 90 8.65 -13.93 -20.87
CA THR A 90 7.80 -13.99 -19.68
C THR A 90 7.14 -15.36 -19.63
N TYR A 91 7.69 -16.27 -18.82
CA TYR A 91 6.89 -17.39 -18.33
C TYR A 91 6.34 -16.97 -16.96
N ASP A 92 5.03 -16.99 -16.82
CA ASP A 92 4.31 -16.86 -15.54
C ASP A 92 4.60 -18.14 -14.73
N GLN A 93 5.81 -18.21 -14.14
CA GLN A 93 6.36 -19.41 -13.52
C GLN A 93 5.52 -19.79 -12.29
N LYS A 94 4.86 -20.95 -12.33
CA LYS A 94 4.04 -21.44 -11.22
C LYS A 94 4.83 -22.35 -10.30
N ILE A 95 4.40 -22.40 -9.04
CA ILE A 95 4.97 -23.29 -8.03
C ILE A 95 3.92 -24.35 -7.68
N TRP A 96 4.35 -25.60 -7.64
CA TRP A 96 3.51 -26.75 -7.33
C TRP A 96 4.10 -27.56 -6.18
N ILE A 97 3.25 -28.28 -5.44
CA ILE A 97 3.64 -29.26 -4.43
C ILE A 97 3.20 -30.64 -4.92
N GLU A 98 4.17 -31.53 -5.16
CA GLU A 98 3.93 -32.96 -5.39
C GLU A 98 3.85 -33.68 -4.05
N LYS A 99 2.80 -34.46 -3.84
CA LYS A 99 2.73 -35.44 -2.75
C LYS A 99 2.95 -36.84 -3.31
N THR A 100 4.04 -37.48 -2.91
CA THR A 100 4.43 -38.81 -3.43
C THR A 100 4.97 -39.72 -2.33
N ILE A 101 4.91 -41.02 -2.57
CA ILE A 101 5.51 -42.03 -1.69
C ILE A 101 6.76 -42.56 -2.41
N VAL A 102 7.89 -42.53 -1.72
CA VAL A 102 9.20 -42.95 -2.26
C VAL A 102 9.68 -44.21 -1.53
N SER A 103 9.40 -44.31 -0.23
CA SER A 103 9.73 -45.50 0.55
C SER A 103 9.05 -46.76 -0.03
N GLY A 104 9.86 -47.78 -0.33
CA GLY A 104 9.38 -49.03 -0.92
C GLY A 104 9.02 -48.95 -2.42
N ARG A 105 9.35 -47.85 -3.12
CA ARG A 105 9.11 -47.66 -4.56
C ARG A 105 10.45 -47.56 -5.32
N PRO A 106 11.01 -48.68 -5.82
CA PRO A 106 12.27 -48.67 -6.57
C PRO A 106 12.24 -47.72 -7.78
N ASP A 107 11.08 -47.63 -8.43
CA ASP A 107 10.79 -46.73 -9.54
C ASP A 107 10.91 -45.23 -9.19
N ARG A 108 10.80 -44.89 -7.90
CA ARG A 108 10.98 -43.53 -7.38
C ARG A 108 12.39 -43.28 -6.84
N ASN A 109 13.19 -44.33 -6.62
CA ASN A 109 14.57 -44.21 -6.16
C ASN A 109 15.55 -44.05 -7.33
N GLU A 110 15.37 -44.80 -8.41
CA GLU A 110 16.32 -44.88 -9.53
C GLU A 110 15.60 -44.86 -10.89
N GLY A 111 16.37 -44.62 -11.97
CA GLY A 111 15.86 -44.56 -13.34
C GLY A 111 15.32 -43.19 -13.76
N ASP A 112 14.54 -43.17 -14.85
CA ASP A 112 14.00 -41.93 -15.45
C ASP A 112 12.73 -41.43 -14.76
N ARG A 113 12.11 -42.28 -13.92
CA ARG A 113 10.90 -41.96 -13.14
C ARG A 113 11.19 -41.66 -11.67
N SER A 114 12.48 -41.57 -11.32
CA SER A 114 12.92 -41.28 -9.96
C SER A 114 12.44 -39.91 -9.49
N LEU A 115 12.41 -39.72 -8.16
CA LEU A 115 12.14 -38.44 -7.55
C LEU A 115 13.04 -37.35 -8.16
N GLY A 116 12.45 -36.18 -8.45
CA GLY A 116 13.15 -35.04 -9.02
C GLY A 116 13.44 -35.11 -10.53
N LYS A 117 13.23 -36.26 -11.19
CA LYS A 117 13.38 -36.42 -12.65
C LYS A 117 12.06 -36.49 -13.41
N ALA A 118 10.98 -36.94 -12.76
CA ALA A 118 9.67 -36.98 -13.39
C ALA A 118 8.51 -36.86 -12.39
N LEU A 119 7.46 -36.15 -12.79
CA LEU A 119 6.12 -36.40 -12.27
C LEU A 119 5.44 -37.41 -13.19
N TRP A 120 4.70 -38.32 -12.59
CA TRP A 120 3.85 -39.21 -13.37
C TRP A 120 2.65 -39.63 -12.56
N SER A 121 1.54 -39.89 -13.24
CA SER A 121 0.30 -40.30 -12.58
C SER A 121 -0.64 -40.94 -13.60
N PRO A 122 -1.59 -41.78 -13.17
CA PRO A 122 -2.69 -42.22 -14.02
C PRO A 122 -3.54 -41.04 -14.51
N GLN A 123 -4.29 -41.21 -15.60
CA GLN A 123 -5.24 -40.18 -16.04
C GLN A 123 -6.47 -40.06 -15.13
N LYS A 124 -6.87 -41.14 -14.45
CA LYS A 124 -7.99 -41.19 -13.51
C LYS A 124 -7.62 -42.00 -12.27
N SER A 125 -8.24 -41.68 -11.15
CA SER A 125 -8.16 -42.53 -9.95
C SER A 125 -8.79 -43.91 -10.18
N LYS A 126 -8.54 -44.87 -9.28
CA LYS A 126 -9.20 -46.19 -9.29
C LYS A 126 -10.75 -46.08 -9.29
N GLY A 127 -11.29 -45.01 -8.71
CA GLY A 127 -12.74 -44.71 -8.70
C GLY A 127 -13.26 -43.90 -9.90
N GLY A 128 -12.44 -43.66 -10.92
CA GLY A 128 -12.82 -42.93 -12.13
C GLY A 128 -12.78 -41.39 -12.01
N SER A 129 -12.58 -40.84 -10.82
CA SER A 129 -12.46 -39.40 -10.59
C SER A 129 -11.13 -38.83 -11.10
N ASP A 130 -11.17 -37.63 -11.66
CA ASP A 130 -10.02 -36.92 -12.22
C ASP A 130 -9.30 -36.07 -11.16
N ILE A 131 -8.61 -36.76 -10.26
CA ILE A 131 -7.83 -36.14 -9.18
C ILE A 131 -6.45 -35.65 -9.63
N TYR A 132 -6.02 -36.01 -10.85
CA TYR A 132 -4.72 -35.69 -11.42
C TYR A 132 -4.78 -34.48 -12.37
N LYS A 133 -5.90 -33.76 -12.38
CA LYS A 133 -6.18 -32.64 -13.28
C LYS A 133 -5.05 -31.60 -13.38
N ASN A 134 -4.35 -31.33 -12.28
CA ASN A 134 -3.31 -30.31 -12.21
C ASN A 134 -2.07 -30.67 -13.02
N MET A 135 -1.86 -31.96 -13.34
CA MET A 135 -0.79 -32.40 -14.26
C MET A 135 -0.87 -31.70 -15.62
N ARG A 136 -2.09 -31.44 -16.11
CA ARG A 136 -2.33 -30.78 -17.40
C ARG A 136 -2.08 -29.27 -17.37
N SER A 137 -2.03 -28.68 -16.18
CA SER A 137 -1.84 -27.23 -15.99
C SER A 137 -0.38 -26.83 -15.84
N ILE A 138 0.52 -27.80 -15.73
CA ILE A 138 1.95 -27.55 -15.59
C ILE A 138 2.54 -27.01 -16.90
N GLN A 139 3.39 -26.00 -16.77
CA GLN A 139 4.14 -25.42 -17.89
C GLN A 139 5.65 -25.62 -17.72
N LYS A 140 6.36 -25.56 -18.85
CA LYS A 140 7.82 -25.55 -18.86
C LYS A 140 8.34 -24.38 -18.02
N GLY A 141 9.30 -24.67 -17.14
CA GLY A 141 9.88 -23.70 -16.21
C GLY A 141 9.21 -23.70 -14.83
N ASP A 142 8.02 -24.27 -14.64
CA ASP A 142 7.37 -24.34 -13.32
C ASP A 142 8.25 -25.05 -12.28
N LEU A 143 8.10 -24.69 -11.01
CA LEU A 143 8.81 -25.34 -9.91
C LEU A 143 7.95 -26.39 -9.23
N ILE A 144 8.57 -27.51 -8.88
CA ILE A 144 7.95 -28.62 -8.15
C ILE A 144 8.65 -28.79 -6.80
N ILE A 145 7.90 -28.62 -5.72
CA ILE A 145 8.32 -28.94 -4.35
C ILE A 145 7.87 -30.36 -4.03
N HIS A 146 8.79 -31.21 -3.62
CA HIS A 146 8.51 -32.63 -3.40
C HIS A 146 8.24 -32.93 -1.92
N LEU A 147 6.98 -33.22 -1.58
CA LEU A 147 6.56 -33.76 -0.29
C LEU A 147 6.53 -35.29 -0.36
N ILE A 148 7.51 -35.94 0.26
CA ILE A 148 7.70 -37.39 0.22
C ILE A 148 7.21 -38.08 1.50
N ASP A 149 6.72 -39.30 1.34
CA ASP A 149 6.37 -40.24 2.41
C ASP A 149 5.40 -39.65 3.45
N ASN A 150 4.59 -38.67 3.03
CA ASN A 150 3.69 -37.88 3.88
C ASN A 150 4.38 -37.13 5.04
N LYS A 151 5.71 -37.01 5.00
CA LYS A 151 6.53 -36.56 6.13
C LYS A 151 7.44 -35.39 5.80
N TYR A 152 8.17 -35.43 4.69
CA TYR A 152 9.28 -34.50 4.47
C TYR A 152 9.14 -33.75 3.16
N ILE A 153 9.42 -32.45 3.16
CA ILE A 153 9.79 -31.76 1.92
C ILE A 153 11.26 -32.07 1.66
N SER A 154 11.52 -32.81 0.57
CA SER A 154 12.83 -33.39 0.28
C SER A 154 13.69 -32.56 -0.66
N GLY A 155 13.07 -31.78 -1.54
CA GLY A 155 13.78 -31.13 -2.64
C GLY A 155 12.86 -30.36 -3.57
N ILE A 156 13.48 -29.65 -4.52
CA ILE A 156 12.81 -28.86 -5.55
C ILE A 156 13.38 -29.21 -6.92
N SER A 157 12.51 -29.33 -7.92
CA SER A 157 12.88 -29.48 -9.34
C SER A 157 12.22 -28.43 -10.22
N ILE A 158 12.71 -28.30 -11.45
CA ILE A 158 12.14 -27.48 -12.51
C ILE A 158 11.46 -28.38 -13.54
N VAL A 159 10.32 -27.95 -14.08
CA VAL A 159 9.66 -28.64 -15.18
C VAL A 159 10.41 -28.39 -16.48
N ARG A 160 10.88 -29.47 -17.10
CA ARG A 160 11.61 -29.42 -18.37
C ARG A 160 10.68 -29.20 -19.55
N GLU A 161 9.56 -29.93 -19.58
CA GLU A 161 8.54 -29.86 -20.63
C GLU A 161 7.15 -30.11 -20.04
N LYS A 162 6.12 -29.62 -20.74
CA LYS A 162 4.71 -29.81 -20.34
C LYS A 162 4.32 -31.29 -20.30
N ALA A 163 3.21 -31.59 -19.62
CA ALA A 163 2.69 -32.95 -19.54
C ALA A 163 2.41 -33.57 -20.92
N ILE A 164 2.81 -34.84 -21.08
CA ILE A 164 2.47 -35.70 -22.20
C ILE A 164 1.63 -36.88 -21.74
N GLU A 165 0.82 -37.42 -22.64
CA GLU A 165 0.12 -38.69 -22.43
C GLU A 165 1.06 -39.85 -22.75
N THR A 166 1.07 -40.86 -21.88
CA THR A 166 1.95 -42.02 -21.95
C THR A 166 1.30 -43.23 -21.31
N ILE A 167 2.06 -44.32 -21.19
CA ILE A 167 1.67 -45.53 -20.46
C ILE A 167 2.51 -45.57 -19.16
N GLY A 168 1.86 -45.84 -18.04
CA GLY A 168 2.54 -46.03 -16.76
C GLY A 168 3.34 -47.33 -16.71
N ILE A 169 4.14 -47.48 -15.65
CA ILE A 169 5.10 -48.59 -15.56
C ILE A 169 4.38 -49.91 -15.30
N GLU A 170 4.66 -50.92 -16.14
CA GLU A 170 4.15 -52.28 -15.97
C GLU A 170 4.58 -52.86 -14.62
N GLY A 171 3.67 -53.57 -13.94
CA GLY A 171 3.92 -54.11 -12.59
C GLY A 171 3.77 -53.11 -11.44
N THR A 172 3.44 -51.83 -11.72
CA THR A 172 3.11 -50.84 -10.69
C THR A 172 1.60 -50.62 -10.58
N GLU A 173 1.14 -50.01 -9.48
CA GLU A 173 -0.26 -49.62 -9.31
C GLU A 173 -0.75 -48.60 -10.35
N TRP A 174 0.15 -47.99 -11.10
CA TRP A 174 -0.12 -46.96 -12.11
C TRP A 174 0.06 -47.48 -13.53
N ASN A 175 0.02 -48.81 -13.74
CA ASN A 175 -0.04 -49.40 -15.07
C ASN A 175 -1.30 -48.93 -15.84
N GLY A 176 -1.15 -48.57 -17.11
CA GLY A 176 -2.22 -48.05 -17.98
C GLY A 176 -2.03 -46.59 -18.39
N PRO A 177 -3.07 -45.93 -18.95
CA PRO A 177 -2.97 -44.55 -19.42
C PRO A 177 -2.55 -43.56 -18.32
N ALA A 178 -1.49 -42.81 -18.59
CA ALA A 178 -0.82 -41.95 -17.62
C ALA A 178 -0.43 -40.59 -18.22
N TYR A 179 -0.20 -39.63 -17.34
CA TYR A 179 0.53 -38.40 -17.65
C TYR A 179 2.00 -38.54 -17.21
N LEU A 180 2.91 -37.98 -18.00
CA LEU A 180 4.32 -37.81 -17.64
C LEU A 180 4.72 -36.35 -17.82
N VAL A 181 5.47 -35.84 -16.86
CA VAL A 181 6.15 -34.54 -16.92
C VAL A 181 7.61 -34.78 -16.60
N GLU A 182 8.50 -34.46 -17.53
CA GLU A 182 9.94 -34.51 -17.28
C GLU A 182 10.36 -33.31 -16.43
N LEU A 183 11.22 -33.59 -15.45
CA LEU A 183 11.79 -32.60 -14.55
C LEU A 183 13.31 -32.57 -14.72
N GLU A 184 13.91 -31.43 -14.38
CA GLU A 184 15.33 -31.20 -14.38
C GLU A 184 15.77 -30.41 -13.15
N ASN A 185 17.09 -30.35 -12.93
CA ASN A 185 17.71 -29.55 -11.87
C ASN A 185 17.16 -29.84 -10.46
N TYR A 186 16.99 -31.11 -10.11
CA TYR A 186 16.59 -31.48 -8.75
C TYR A 186 17.65 -31.06 -7.73
N ILE A 187 17.25 -30.23 -6.76
CA ILE A 187 18.06 -29.81 -5.63
C ILE A 187 17.47 -30.42 -4.37
N GLN A 188 18.22 -31.32 -3.73
CA GLN A 188 17.85 -31.91 -2.45
C GLN A 188 18.06 -30.90 -1.31
N LEU A 189 17.08 -30.81 -0.41
CA LEU A 189 17.17 -29.99 0.80
C LEU A 189 18.00 -30.68 1.88
N SER A 190 18.85 -29.90 2.55
CA SER A 190 19.67 -30.37 3.67
C SER A 190 19.74 -29.27 4.75
N PRO A 191 19.04 -29.42 5.89
CA PRO A 191 18.16 -30.55 6.26
C PRO A 191 16.84 -30.57 5.46
N GLN A 192 16.21 -31.74 5.36
CA GLN A 192 14.83 -31.83 4.87
C GLN A 192 13.87 -31.17 5.86
N ILE A 193 12.73 -30.68 5.38
CA ILE A 193 11.73 -30.00 6.23
C ILE A 193 10.66 -31.00 6.64
N GLU A 194 10.45 -31.18 7.94
CA GLU A 194 9.32 -31.96 8.43
C GLU A 194 8.00 -31.23 8.18
N ARG A 195 6.97 -31.96 7.73
CA ARG A 195 5.64 -31.41 7.47
C ARG A 195 5.06 -30.66 8.68
N GLN A 196 5.36 -31.13 9.90
CA GLN A 196 4.88 -30.52 11.15
C GLN A 196 5.53 -29.15 11.43
N GLU A 197 6.69 -28.86 10.85
CA GLU A 197 7.32 -27.53 10.94
C GLU A 197 6.55 -26.47 10.13
N ILE A 198 5.77 -26.91 9.14
CA ILE A 198 4.91 -26.06 8.32
C ILE A 198 3.47 -26.10 8.83
N LEU A 199 2.91 -27.30 9.01
CA LEU A 199 1.52 -27.52 9.41
C LEU A 199 1.40 -27.56 10.94
N ASN A 200 1.51 -26.41 11.58
CA ASN A 200 1.40 -26.26 13.04
C ASN A 200 0.56 -25.03 13.45
N GLU A 201 0.31 -24.91 14.75
CA GLU A 201 -0.49 -23.83 15.33
C GLU A 201 0.10 -22.44 15.04
N LYS A 202 1.43 -22.30 14.93
CA LYS A 202 2.08 -21.02 14.64
C LYS A 202 1.64 -20.44 13.29
N TYR A 203 1.49 -21.28 12.27
CA TYR A 203 1.10 -20.83 10.93
C TYR A 203 -0.41 -20.98 10.64
N LYS A 204 -1.20 -21.45 11.61
CA LYS A 204 -2.60 -21.86 11.40
C LYS A 204 -3.49 -20.78 10.79
N SER A 205 -3.44 -19.55 11.28
CA SER A 205 -4.24 -18.44 10.74
C SER A 205 -3.92 -18.18 9.27
N LYS A 206 -2.64 -18.11 8.92
CA LYS A 206 -2.15 -17.91 7.54
C LYS A 206 -2.54 -19.09 6.64
N LEU A 207 -2.34 -20.33 7.11
CA LEU A 207 -2.70 -21.55 6.36
C LEU A 207 -4.21 -21.66 6.13
N LEU A 208 -5.04 -21.28 7.10
CA LEU A 208 -6.49 -21.24 6.93
C LEU A 208 -6.91 -20.18 5.89
N ASN A 209 -6.28 -19.01 5.88
CA ASN A 209 -6.54 -18.00 4.85
C ASN A 209 -6.19 -18.51 3.45
N ILE A 210 -5.04 -19.19 3.29
CA ILE A 210 -4.63 -19.78 2.02
C ILE A 210 -5.65 -20.84 1.54
N THR A 211 -6.23 -21.64 2.46
CA THR A 211 -7.25 -22.65 2.07
C THR A 211 -8.53 -22.04 1.50
N ASN A 212 -8.80 -20.76 1.75
CA ASN A 212 -9.96 -20.07 1.20
C ASN A 212 -9.68 -19.50 -0.20
N SER A 213 -8.41 -19.29 -0.58
CA SER A 213 -8.01 -18.64 -1.82
C SER A 213 -7.40 -19.60 -2.86
N SER A 214 -6.90 -20.77 -2.45
CA SER A 214 -6.24 -21.73 -3.35
C SER A 214 -6.44 -23.19 -2.95
N GLU A 215 -6.33 -24.10 -3.92
CA GLU A 215 -6.25 -25.54 -3.67
C GLU A 215 -4.91 -25.91 -3.02
N VAL A 216 -4.94 -26.58 -1.87
CA VAL A 216 -3.74 -26.95 -1.12
C VAL A 216 -3.67 -28.44 -0.76
N PHE A 217 -2.46 -28.91 -0.43
CA PHE A 217 -2.17 -30.30 -0.06
C PHE A 217 -2.65 -30.72 1.34
N TYR A 218 -3.18 -29.77 2.13
CA TYR A 218 -3.70 -29.98 3.49
C TYR A 218 -5.17 -29.55 3.62
N ASN A 219 -5.83 -29.91 4.73
CA ASN A 219 -7.21 -29.54 5.03
C ASN A 219 -7.27 -28.48 6.16
N LYS A 220 -8.49 -28.00 6.51
CA LYS A 220 -8.69 -27.02 7.59
C LYS A 220 -8.25 -27.48 8.98
N LYS A 221 -8.03 -28.79 9.18
CA LYS A 221 -7.47 -29.37 10.40
C LYS A 221 -5.95 -29.55 10.35
N LEU A 222 -5.30 -29.05 9.29
CA LEU A 222 -3.87 -29.19 9.01
C LEU A 222 -3.41 -30.65 8.76
N ASP A 223 -4.35 -31.55 8.43
CA ASP A 223 -4.03 -32.90 7.95
C ASP A 223 -3.84 -32.93 6.43
N LEU A 224 -3.15 -33.94 5.92
CA LEU A 224 -3.00 -34.13 4.48
C LEU A 224 -4.33 -34.40 3.79
N ARG A 225 -4.57 -33.70 2.69
CA ARG A 225 -5.78 -33.87 1.87
C ARG A 225 -5.68 -35.14 1.02
N GLN A 226 -6.71 -35.99 1.08
CA GLN A 226 -6.80 -37.16 0.19
C GLN A 226 -7.08 -36.74 -1.25
N GLY A 227 -6.52 -37.48 -2.22
CA GLY A 227 -6.68 -37.17 -3.64
C GLY A 227 -5.90 -35.95 -4.16
N ALA A 228 -5.11 -35.28 -3.32
CA ALA A 228 -4.27 -34.14 -3.72
C ALA A 228 -2.86 -34.61 -4.11
N TYR A 229 -2.68 -35.17 -5.31
CA TYR A 229 -1.36 -35.59 -5.79
C TYR A 229 -0.46 -34.40 -6.11
N LEU A 230 -0.99 -33.40 -6.82
CA LEU A 230 -0.29 -32.18 -7.20
C LEU A 230 -1.20 -30.98 -6.92
N THR A 231 -0.73 -30.01 -6.16
CA THR A 231 -1.50 -28.79 -5.81
C THR A 231 -0.68 -27.54 -6.05
N PRO A 232 -1.31 -26.42 -6.41
CA PRO A 232 -0.59 -25.15 -6.51
C PRO A 232 -0.02 -24.74 -5.13
N CYS A 233 1.12 -24.08 -5.15
CA CYS A 233 1.73 -23.46 -3.99
C CYS A 233 1.61 -21.95 -4.15
N SER A 234 0.80 -21.29 -3.32
CA SER A 234 0.73 -19.82 -3.33
C SER A 234 2.06 -19.21 -2.88
N ASN A 235 2.32 -17.96 -3.27
CA ASN A 235 3.51 -17.24 -2.81
C ASN A 235 3.57 -17.12 -1.28
N GLU A 236 2.42 -16.99 -0.63
CA GLU A 236 2.31 -17.01 0.83
C GLU A 236 2.75 -18.35 1.42
N LEU A 237 2.30 -19.48 0.84
CA LEU A 237 2.69 -20.81 1.28
C LEU A 237 4.18 -21.07 1.02
N PHE A 238 4.69 -20.65 -0.15
CA PHE A 238 6.10 -20.75 -0.50
C PHE A 238 6.99 -19.94 0.46
N SER A 239 6.53 -18.76 0.87
CA SER A 239 7.21 -17.91 1.85
C SER A 239 7.27 -18.55 3.24
N ILE A 240 6.20 -19.22 3.67
CA ILE A 240 6.19 -20.00 4.92
C ILE A 240 7.21 -21.14 4.85
N ILE A 241 7.21 -21.92 3.76
CA ILE A 241 8.17 -23.02 3.57
C ILE A 241 9.61 -22.50 3.62
N ASN A 242 9.88 -21.37 2.97
CA ASN A 242 11.20 -20.73 3.01
C ASN A 242 11.56 -20.21 4.41
N GLU A 243 10.64 -19.59 5.15
CA GLU A 243 10.89 -19.13 6.53
C GLU A 243 11.33 -20.31 7.42
N VAL A 244 10.63 -21.44 7.30
CA VAL A 244 10.96 -22.68 8.02
C VAL A 244 12.33 -23.19 7.59
N TYR A 245 12.58 -23.31 6.28
CA TYR A 245 13.86 -23.82 5.77
C TYR A 245 15.04 -22.95 6.16
N PHE A 246 14.88 -21.62 6.11
CA PHE A 246 15.91 -20.67 6.48
C PHE A 246 16.31 -20.80 7.96
N LYS A 247 15.33 -21.04 8.85
CA LYS A 247 15.62 -21.29 10.28
C LYS A 247 16.38 -22.58 10.50
N LEU A 248 16.08 -23.62 9.71
CA LEU A 248 16.72 -24.94 9.84
C LEU A 248 18.13 -24.97 9.22
N SER A 249 18.36 -24.23 8.14
CA SER A 249 19.55 -24.37 7.30
C SER A 249 20.44 -23.12 7.23
N ALA A 250 19.96 -21.97 7.71
CA ALA A 250 20.54 -20.64 7.45
C ALA A 250 20.70 -20.30 5.96
N ASN A 251 20.00 -21.01 5.07
CA ASN A 251 20.00 -20.80 3.63
C ASN A 251 18.57 -20.60 3.12
N TYR A 252 18.41 -19.84 2.04
CA TYR A 252 17.13 -19.73 1.37
C TYR A 252 16.77 -21.05 0.67
N LEU A 253 15.47 -21.27 0.54
CA LEU A 253 14.96 -22.38 -0.25
C LEU A 253 15.44 -22.24 -1.71
N PRO A 254 15.80 -23.33 -2.41
CA PRO A 254 16.25 -23.25 -3.80
C PRO A 254 15.25 -22.47 -4.67
N TYR A 255 15.77 -21.62 -5.56
CA TYR A 255 15.00 -20.73 -6.43
C TYR A 255 14.17 -19.64 -5.74
N TYR A 256 14.19 -19.56 -4.40
CA TYR A 256 13.40 -18.57 -3.65
C TYR A 256 13.79 -17.14 -4.00
N GLU A 257 15.09 -16.83 -4.07
CA GLU A 257 15.55 -15.49 -4.45
C GLU A 257 15.17 -15.13 -5.89
N ASN A 258 15.22 -16.08 -6.82
CA ASN A 258 14.82 -15.85 -8.21
C ASN A 258 13.34 -15.52 -8.30
N ILE A 259 12.48 -16.31 -7.64
CA ILE A 259 11.05 -16.04 -7.60
C ILE A 259 10.76 -14.74 -6.86
N LYS A 260 11.46 -14.46 -5.76
CA LYS A 260 11.29 -13.19 -5.02
C LYS A 260 11.67 -12.00 -5.91
N LEU A 261 12.74 -12.10 -6.69
CA LEU A 261 13.15 -11.08 -7.66
C LEU A 261 12.16 -10.98 -8.82
N GLU A 262 11.65 -12.09 -9.35
CA GLU A 262 10.61 -12.06 -10.39
C GLU A 262 9.27 -11.54 -9.88
N LEU A 263 8.91 -11.81 -8.63
CA LEU A 263 7.76 -11.21 -7.96
C LEU A 263 7.97 -9.72 -7.73
N ILE A 264 9.17 -9.29 -7.34
CA ILE A 264 9.52 -7.87 -7.24
C ILE A 264 9.47 -7.21 -8.62
N ASP A 265 9.99 -7.84 -9.66
CA ASP A 265 9.98 -7.34 -11.04
C ASP A 265 8.57 -7.35 -11.66
N ASN A 266 7.71 -8.30 -11.30
CA ASN A 266 6.30 -8.37 -11.72
C ASN A 266 5.40 -7.42 -10.88
N LEU A 267 5.72 -7.20 -9.60
CA LEU A 267 5.11 -6.15 -8.77
C LEU A 267 5.60 -4.75 -9.19
N GLN A 268 6.78 -4.69 -9.80
CA GLN A 268 7.21 -3.59 -10.66
C GLN A 268 6.56 -3.71 -12.05
N GLU A 269 5.23 -3.87 -12.11
CA GLU A 269 4.49 -3.12 -13.11
C GLU A 269 4.96 -1.67 -13.00
N LYS A 270 5.85 -1.25 -13.91
CA LYS A 270 6.67 -0.02 -13.85
C LYS A 270 6.01 1.02 -12.95
N GLN A 271 6.47 1.12 -11.69
CA GLN A 271 5.92 2.10 -10.75
C GLN A 271 5.82 3.43 -11.46
N LYS A 272 4.61 3.97 -11.53
CA LYS A 272 4.31 5.20 -12.26
C LYS A 272 4.29 6.36 -11.28
N GLU A 273 4.62 7.54 -11.79
CA GLU A 273 4.33 8.76 -11.06
C GLU A 273 2.82 8.83 -10.80
N PHE A 274 2.47 9.20 -9.57
CA PHE A 274 1.08 9.33 -9.17
C PHE A 274 0.37 10.39 -10.02
N ASN A 275 -0.78 10.02 -10.59
CA ASN A 275 -1.59 10.93 -11.40
C ASN A 275 -3.07 10.84 -11.00
N PHE A 276 -3.59 11.90 -10.39
CA PHE A 276 -5.00 11.97 -9.96
C PHE A 276 -5.99 11.94 -11.14
N LYS A 277 -5.57 12.28 -12.37
CA LYS A 277 -6.43 12.20 -13.55
C LYS A 277 -6.78 10.75 -13.89
N SER A 278 -5.87 9.80 -13.65
CA SER A 278 -6.13 8.37 -13.82
C SER A 278 -7.21 7.90 -12.83
N LEU A 279 -7.17 8.38 -11.59
CA LEU A 279 -8.21 8.15 -10.60
C LEU A 279 -9.55 8.72 -11.07
N HIS A 280 -9.59 9.96 -11.56
CA HIS A 280 -10.81 10.59 -12.07
C HIS A 280 -11.46 9.79 -13.21
N GLN A 281 -10.67 9.31 -14.18
CA GLN A 281 -11.15 8.46 -15.26
C GLN A 281 -11.70 7.13 -14.75
N SER A 282 -11.00 6.52 -13.78
CA SER A 282 -11.41 5.25 -13.17
C SER A 282 -12.73 5.40 -12.41
N THR A 283 -12.91 6.50 -11.66
CA THR A 283 -14.16 6.79 -10.96
C THR A 283 -15.32 7.02 -11.91
N GLN A 284 -15.11 7.76 -13.01
CA GLN A 284 -16.14 7.95 -14.03
C GLN A 284 -16.56 6.63 -14.67
N ALA A 285 -15.59 5.78 -15.04
CA ALA A 285 -15.86 4.45 -15.59
C ALA A 285 -16.62 3.54 -14.62
N ALA A 286 -16.40 3.71 -13.32
CA ALA A 286 -17.12 3.01 -12.25
C ALA A 286 -18.51 3.58 -11.95
N GLY A 287 -18.97 4.62 -12.66
CA GLY A 287 -20.26 5.28 -12.42
C GLY A 287 -20.25 6.27 -11.26
N LEU A 288 -19.08 6.76 -10.84
CA LEU A 288 -18.91 7.81 -9.84
C LEU A 288 -18.54 9.14 -10.50
N ILE A 289 -19.43 10.11 -10.38
CA ILE A 289 -19.26 11.44 -10.98
C ILE A 289 -18.75 12.40 -9.90
N PHE A 290 -17.49 12.80 -10.04
CA PHE A 290 -16.85 13.80 -9.18
C PHE A 290 -16.13 14.81 -10.05
N SER A 291 -16.17 16.09 -9.67
CA SER A 291 -15.37 17.10 -10.36
C SER A 291 -13.87 16.81 -10.22
N PRO A 292 -13.05 17.05 -11.27
CA PRO A 292 -11.60 16.89 -11.19
C PRO A 292 -10.97 17.67 -10.03
N GLN A 293 -11.51 18.85 -9.73
CA GLN A 293 -11.04 19.74 -8.66
C GLN A 293 -11.30 19.13 -7.28
N LEU A 294 -12.44 18.46 -7.07
CA LEU A 294 -12.73 17.77 -5.81
C LEU A 294 -11.73 16.63 -5.56
N ILE A 295 -11.46 15.82 -6.59
CA ILE A 295 -10.46 14.73 -6.51
C ILE A 295 -9.06 15.30 -6.24
N GLN A 296 -8.67 16.35 -6.96
CA GLN A 296 -7.37 17.01 -6.78
C GLN A 296 -7.21 17.54 -5.34
N ARG A 297 -8.22 18.23 -4.80
CA ARG A 297 -8.24 18.72 -3.41
C ARG A 297 -8.17 17.58 -2.40
N PHE A 298 -8.89 16.49 -2.65
CA PHE A 298 -8.87 15.29 -1.81
C PHE A 298 -7.47 14.67 -1.73
N VAL A 299 -6.83 14.43 -2.86
CA VAL A 299 -5.45 13.92 -2.92
C VAL A 299 -4.47 14.90 -2.27
N ALA A 300 -4.53 16.19 -2.63
CA ALA A 300 -3.64 17.21 -2.06
C ALA A 300 -3.76 17.26 -0.54
N SER A 301 -4.97 17.11 -0.01
CA SER A 301 -5.25 17.11 1.43
C SER A 301 -4.63 15.91 2.13
N LEU A 302 -4.71 14.72 1.54
CA LEU A 302 -4.07 13.49 2.05
C LEU A 302 -2.54 13.62 2.04
N CYS A 303 -1.95 14.15 0.97
CA CYS A 303 -0.50 14.36 0.87
C CYS A 303 0.00 15.51 1.77
N THR A 304 -0.89 16.43 2.15
CA THR A 304 -0.58 17.50 3.10
C THR A 304 -0.53 16.97 4.52
N LYS A 305 -1.51 16.16 4.90
CA LYS A 305 -1.64 15.60 6.24
C LYS A 305 -2.45 14.31 6.18
N PRO A 306 -2.05 13.25 6.90
CA PRO A 306 -2.74 11.95 6.85
C PRO A 306 -4.07 11.93 7.61
N PHE A 307 -4.76 13.06 7.76
CA PHE A 307 -6.10 13.15 8.33
C PHE A 307 -6.96 14.15 7.56
N VAL A 308 -7.98 13.64 6.87
CA VAL A 308 -8.91 14.43 6.04
C VAL A 308 -10.34 14.20 6.54
N ILE A 309 -11.11 15.28 6.64
CA ILE A 309 -12.53 15.26 6.95
C ILE A 309 -13.30 15.66 5.68
N CYS A 310 -14.19 14.79 5.24
CA CYS A 310 -15.12 15.04 4.14
C CYS A 310 -16.48 15.39 4.74
N SER A 311 -16.94 16.63 4.57
CA SER A 311 -18.17 17.16 5.16
C SER A 311 -19.16 17.54 4.08
N GLY A 312 -20.45 17.22 4.24
CA GLY A 312 -21.47 17.58 3.26
C GLY A 312 -22.81 16.89 3.53
N LEU A 313 -23.81 17.18 2.71
CA LEU A 313 -25.12 16.54 2.79
C LEU A 313 -25.04 15.01 2.62
N SER A 314 -25.99 14.29 3.19
CA SER A 314 -26.11 12.85 2.93
C SER A 314 -26.30 12.59 1.43
N GLY A 315 -25.70 11.53 0.91
CA GLY A 315 -25.75 11.20 -0.51
C GLY A 315 -24.80 12.00 -1.43
N SER A 316 -24.01 12.95 -0.92
CA SER A 316 -23.06 13.74 -1.75
C SER A 316 -21.78 13.00 -2.19
N GLY A 317 -21.69 11.68 -1.94
CA GLY A 317 -20.58 10.85 -2.41
C GLY A 317 -19.30 10.86 -1.54
N LYS A 318 -19.32 11.45 -0.33
CA LYS A 318 -18.17 11.52 0.61
C LYS A 318 -17.51 10.16 0.85
N THR A 319 -18.29 9.21 1.35
CA THR A 319 -17.82 7.85 1.66
C THR A 319 -17.44 7.11 0.39
N LYS A 320 -18.15 7.36 -0.73
CA LYS A 320 -17.84 6.74 -2.02
C LYS A 320 -16.49 7.20 -2.58
N LEU A 321 -16.13 8.49 -2.49
CA LEU A 321 -14.81 8.96 -2.93
C LEU A 321 -13.70 8.35 -2.07
N ALA A 322 -13.89 8.29 -0.75
CA ALA A 322 -12.92 7.67 0.16
C ALA A 322 -12.72 6.18 -0.16
N GLN A 323 -13.82 5.43 -0.34
CA GLN A 323 -13.79 4.02 -0.73
C GLN A 323 -13.16 3.81 -2.10
N ALA A 324 -13.53 4.64 -3.08
CA ALA A 324 -13.02 4.56 -4.44
C ALA A 324 -11.51 4.77 -4.47
N PHE A 325 -11.01 5.80 -3.78
CA PHE A 325 -9.58 6.05 -3.73
C PHE A 325 -8.81 4.90 -3.06
N ALA A 326 -9.28 4.44 -1.90
CA ALA A 326 -8.64 3.35 -1.17
C ALA A 326 -8.62 2.04 -1.99
N GLN A 327 -9.73 1.67 -2.64
CA GLN A 327 -9.81 0.48 -3.49
C GLN A 327 -8.95 0.60 -4.75
N TRP A 328 -8.86 1.81 -5.31
CA TRP A 328 -8.10 2.09 -6.51
C TRP A 328 -6.60 2.00 -6.31
N ILE A 329 -6.08 2.66 -5.26
CA ILE A 329 -4.63 2.74 -5.00
C ILE A 329 -4.07 1.52 -4.25
N SER A 330 -4.91 0.75 -3.54
CA SER A 330 -4.45 -0.41 -2.78
C SER A 330 -4.22 -1.63 -3.67
N ALA A 331 -3.23 -2.45 -3.33
CA ALA A 331 -2.98 -3.72 -3.99
C ALA A 331 -3.99 -4.80 -3.56
N ASP A 332 -4.50 -4.73 -2.33
CA ASP A 332 -5.55 -5.64 -1.84
C ASP A 332 -6.33 -5.05 -0.66
N LYS A 333 -7.36 -5.78 -0.20
CA LYS A 333 -8.29 -5.35 0.87
C LYS A 333 -7.63 -5.21 2.24
N SER A 334 -6.47 -5.83 2.48
CA SER A 334 -5.74 -5.71 3.74
C SER A 334 -5.25 -4.29 4.05
N GLN A 335 -5.16 -3.44 3.03
CA GLN A 335 -4.63 -2.07 3.13
C GLN A 335 -5.67 -1.04 3.56
N TYR A 336 -6.95 -1.38 3.69
CA TYR A 336 -7.93 -0.41 4.15
C TYR A 336 -8.98 -1.04 5.06
N CYS A 337 -9.47 -0.23 6.00
CA CYS A 337 -10.59 -0.57 6.85
C CYS A 337 -11.64 0.54 6.78
N ILE A 338 -12.91 0.15 6.63
CA ILE A 338 -14.06 1.05 6.65
C ILE A 338 -14.84 0.74 7.92
N VAL A 339 -14.96 1.75 8.78
CA VAL A 339 -15.50 1.59 10.12
C VAL A 339 -16.66 2.58 10.29
N PRO A 340 -17.92 2.10 10.35
CA PRO A 340 -19.04 2.93 10.74
C PRO A 340 -18.92 3.27 12.23
N VAL A 341 -18.91 4.56 12.56
CA VAL A 341 -18.79 5.01 13.95
C VAL A 341 -20.11 4.79 14.68
N GLY A 342 -20.07 4.15 15.84
CA GLY A 342 -21.25 3.97 16.69
C GLY A 342 -21.63 5.25 17.44
N ALA A 343 -22.91 5.43 17.75
CA ALA A 343 -23.43 6.60 18.46
C ALA A 343 -23.06 6.65 19.96
N ASP A 344 -22.58 5.53 20.51
CA ASP A 344 -22.25 5.32 21.92
C ASP A 344 -20.73 5.25 22.18
N TRP A 345 -19.92 5.59 21.18
CA TRP A 345 -18.47 5.53 21.30
C TRP A 345 -17.94 6.64 22.21
N THR A 346 -17.47 6.24 23.39
CA THR A 346 -17.01 7.17 24.44
C THR A 346 -15.54 7.01 24.80
N ASN A 347 -14.86 5.98 24.28
CA ASN A 347 -13.47 5.67 24.59
C ASN A 347 -12.76 5.09 23.35
N ARG A 348 -11.46 4.81 23.47
CA ARG A 348 -10.61 4.30 22.38
C ARG A 348 -10.83 2.82 22.04
N GLU A 349 -11.59 2.08 22.83
CA GLU A 349 -11.70 0.62 22.74
C GLU A 349 -12.22 0.13 21.39
N PRO A 350 -13.21 0.78 20.74
CA PRO A 350 -13.66 0.36 19.41
C PRO A 350 -12.58 0.45 18.33
N LEU A 351 -11.53 1.26 18.52
CA LEU A 351 -10.45 1.45 17.54
C LEU A 351 -9.16 0.73 17.92
N LEU A 352 -8.84 0.67 19.20
CA LEU A 352 -7.55 0.17 19.68
C LEU A 352 -7.67 -1.08 20.54
N GLY A 353 -8.83 -1.39 21.12
CA GLY A 353 -9.00 -2.47 22.09
C GLY A 353 -8.50 -2.10 23.49
N TYR A 354 -8.39 -3.11 24.36
CA TYR A 354 -7.99 -2.92 25.76
C TYR A 354 -7.37 -4.19 26.37
N PRO A 355 -6.49 -4.06 27.39
CA PRO A 355 -6.01 -5.22 28.15
C PRO A 355 -7.14 -5.83 29.00
N ASN A 356 -7.24 -7.16 29.02
CA ASN A 356 -8.26 -7.84 29.81
C ASN A 356 -8.00 -7.66 31.32
N ALA A 357 -8.99 -7.14 32.05
CA ALA A 357 -8.87 -6.88 33.48
C ALA A 357 -8.85 -8.16 34.33
N LEU A 358 -9.50 -9.23 33.86
CA LEU A 358 -9.58 -10.53 34.55
C LEU A 358 -8.36 -11.40 34.23
N ASN A 359 -7.87 -11.32 32.99
CA ASN A 359 -6.71 -12.06 32.51
C ASN A 359 -5.58 -11.10 32.12
N LYS A 360 -4.61 -10.91 33.02
CA LYS A 360 -3.48 -9.98 32.84
C LYS A 360 -2.54 -10.35 31.69
N GLU A 361 -2.71 -11.54 31.11
CA GLU A 361 -1.95 -12.05 29.97
C GLU A 361 -2.75 -12.02 28.67
N GLU A 362 -3.82 -11.25 28.60
CA GLU A 362 -4.68 -11.17 27.42
C GLU A 362 -4.96 -9.71 27.02
N TYR A 363 -4.99 -9.48 25.71
CA TYR A 363 -5.42 -8.24 25.11
C TYR A 363 -6.65 -8.51 24.24
N VAL A 364 -7.69 -7.71 24.43
CA VAL A 364 -8.92 -7.79 23.63
C VAL A 364 -8.77 -6.85 22.44
N SER A 365 -8.51 -7.43 21.27
CA SER A 365 -8.45 -6.68 20.01
C SER A 365 -9.84 -6.15 19.62
N PRO A 366 -9.92 -4.97 18.98
CA PRO A 366 -11.19 -4.42 18.53
C PRO A 366 -11.72 -5.19 17.31
N GLU A 367 -13.04 -5.40 17.26
CA GLU A 367 -13.70 -6.01 16.09
C GLU A 367 -13.60 -5.14 14.82
N SER A 368 -13.29 -3.85 14.97
CA SER A 368 -13.14 -2.91 13.86
C SER A 368 -11.94 -3.17 12.96
N GLY A 369 -10.98 -4.03 13.35
CA GLY A 369 -9.77 -4.35 12.57
C GLY A 369 -8.80 -3.17 12.39
N VAL A 370 -9.01 -2.05 13.09
CA VAL A 370 -8.17 -0.84 12.99
C VAL A 370 -6.78 -1.10 13.55
N LEU A 371 -6.67 -1.79 14.68
CA LEU A 371 -5.38 -2.15 15.25
C LEU A 371 -4.57 -3.03 14.28
N ASP A 372 -5.18 -4.03 13.67
CA ASP A 372 -4.52 -4.91 12.69
C ASP A 372 -4.08 -4.15 11.43
N LEU A 373 -4.89 -3.18 10.99
CA LEU A 373 -4.52 -2.26 9.91
C LEU A 373 -3.27 -1.46 10.27
N MET A 374 -3.21 -0.89 11.47
CA MET A 374 -2.06 -0.10 11.95
C MET A 374 -0.79 -0.96 12.06
N ILE A 375 -0.90 -2.19 12.57
CA ILE A 375 0.23 -3.12 12.69
C ILE A 375 0.78 -3.46 11.29
N ARG A 376 -0.09 -3.79 10.33
CA ARG A 376 0.33 -4.07 8.93
C ARG A 376 0.95 -2.85 8.27
N ALA A 377 0.36 -1.66 8.45
CA ALA A 377 0.90 -0.42 7.92
C ALA A 377 2.31 -0.14 8.45
N LYS A 378 2.53 -0.29 9.76
CA LYS A 378 3.86 -0.20 10.39
C LYS A 378 4.84 -1.20 9.81
N GLN A 379 4.47 -2.48 9.75
CA GLN A 379 5.33 -3.54 9.22
C GLN A 379 5.73 -3.28 7.77
N ASN A 380 4.82 -2.84 6.91
CA ASN A 380 5.14 -2.48 5.52
C ASN A 380 6.01 -1.23 5.44
N PHE A 381 5.79 -0.23 6.30
CA PHE A 381 6.61 0.99 6.32
C PHE A 381 8.06 0.75 6.76
N GLU A 382 8.26 -0.22 7.66
CA GLU A 382 9.59 -0.61 8.16
C GLU A 382 10.29 -1.63 7.24
N ASN A 383 9.58 -2.20 6.26
CA ASN A 383 10.10 -3.16 5.30
C ASN A 383 10.95 -2.44 4.23
N THR A 384 12.17 -2.94 3.99
CA THR A 384 13.11 -2.36 3.01
C THR A 384 13.14 -3.11 1.68
N VAL A 385 12.41 -4.22 1.58
CA VAL A 385 12.35 -5.10 0.42
C VAL A 385 11.10 -4.85 -0.41
N GLU A 386 9.96 -4.65 0.25
CA GLU A 386 8.69 -4.37 -0.42
C GLU A 386 8.50 -2.86 -0.62
N PRO A 387 7.78 -2.44 -1.68
CA PRO A 387 7.38 -1.05 -1.84
C PRO A 387 6.56 -0.56 -0.64
N THR A 388 6.77 0.69 -0.25
CA THR A 388 5.95 1.34 0.76
C THR A 388 4.56 1.59 0.19
N LYS A 389 3.57 0.89 0.74
CA LYS A 389 2.17 0.94 0.33
C LYS A 389 1.37 1.86 1.25
N PRO A 390 0.36 2.59 0.73
CA PRO A 390 -0.53 3.37 1.56
C PRO A 390 -1.56 2.45 2.24
N TYR A 391 -1.95 2.83 3.46
CA TYR A 391 -3.00 2.18 4.23
C TYR A 391 -4.08 3.21 4.58
N PHE A 392 -5.36 2.82 4.58
CA PHE A 392 -6.48 3.75 4.75
C PHE A 392 -7.43 3.33 5.87
N LEU A 393 -7.61 4.20 6.85
CA LEU A 393 -8.70 4.11 7.83
C LEU A 393 -9.81 5.07 7.41
N ILE A 394 -10.98 4.54 7.05
CA ILE A 394 -12.17 5.32 6.70
C ILE A 394 -13.16 5.22 7.86
N LEU A 395 -13.39 6.34 8.54
CA LEU A 395 -14.37 6.48 9.62
C LEU A 395 -15.66 7.07 9.03
N ASP A 396 -16.66 6.22 8.84
CA ASP A 396 -17.94 6.63 8.28
C ASP A 396 -18.84 7.23 9.37
N GLU A 397 -19.46 8.37 9.08
CA GLU A 397 -20.26 9.15 10.03
C GLU A 397 -19.48 9.46 11.31
N MET A 398 -18.25 9.97 11.13
CA MET A 398 -17.28 10.18 12.21
C MET A 398 -17.85 11.04 13.35
N ASN A 399 -18.78 11.95 13.04
CA ASN A 399 -19.43 12.87 13.98
C ASN A 399 -20.69 12.31 14.68
N LEU A 400 -21.02 11.03 14.50
CA LEU A 400 -22.11 10.38 15.24
C LEU A 400 -21.79 10.25 16.74
N SER A 401 -20.51 10.23 17.09
CA SER A 401 -20.01 10.30 18.47
C SER A 401 -19.02 11.45 18.66
N HIS A 402 -18.77 11.82 19.92
CA HIS A 402 -17.75 12.82 20.26
C HIS A 402 -16.34 12.36 19.85
N VAL A 403 -15.88 12.81 18.68
CA VAL A 403 -14.60 12.41 18.09
C VAL A 403 -13.41 12.59 19.03
N GLU A 404 -13.40 13.68 19.79
CA GLU A 404 -12.33 13.95 20.75
C GLU A 404 -12.21 12.94 21.89
N ARG A 405 -13.20 12.07 22.10
CA ARG A 405 -13.18 11.02 23.13
C ARG A 405 -12.61 9.72 22.58
N TYR A 406 -13.25 9.15 21.57
CA TYR A 406 -12.84 7.84 21.03
C TYR A 406 -11.57 7.93 20.17
N PHE A 407 -11.29 9.11 19.61
CA PHE A 407 -10.15 9.35 18.73
C PHE A 407 -8.99 10.09 19.44
N ALA A 408 -9.03 10.19 20.77
CA ALA A 408 -8.10 10.99 21.57
C ALA A 408 -6.62 10.61 21.34
N ASP A 409 -6.28 9.32 21.36
CA ASP A 409 -4.90 8.86 21.17
C ASP A 409 -4.35 9.23 19.78
N PHE A 410 -5.17 9.11 18.74
CA PHE A 410 -4.79 9.51 17.38
C PHE A 410 -4.51 11.02 17.29
N LEU A 411 -5.39 11.84 17.85
CA LEU A 411 -5.20 13.31 17.88
C LEU A 411 -3.94 13.70 18.66
N SER A 412 -3.65 12.99 19.75
CA SER A 412 -2.46 13.20 20.58
C SER A 412 -1.18 12.84 19.83
N THR A 413 -1.11 11.64 19.22
CA THR A 413 0.08 11.24 18.46
C THR A 413 0.29 12.11 17.22
N MET A 414 -0.77 12.60 16.57
CA MET A 414 -0.64 13.60 15.49
C MET A 414 -0.09 14.96 15.98
N GLU A 415 -0.14 15.25 17.29
CA GLU A 415 0.47 16.45 17.90
C GLU A 415 1.98 16.28 18.07
N SER A 416 2.34 15.23 18.82
CA SER A 416 3.65 15.10 19.46
C SER A 416 4.56 14.13 18.72
N GLY A 417 3.98 13.23 17.92
CA GLY A 417 4.69 12.10 17.34
C GLY A 417 4.96 10.97 18.34
N ASP A 418 4.34 11.02 19.53
CA ASP A 418 4.52 10.00 20.57
C ASP A 418 3.82 8.68 20.23
N VAL A 419 4.30 7.59 20.83
CA VAL A 419 3.67 6.27 20.74
C VAL A 419 2.31 6.24 21.43
N ILE A 420 1.36 5.48 20.87
CA ILE A 420 0.09 5.12 21.51
C ILE A 420 0.34 3.91 22.41
N PRO A 421 0.17 4.02 23.74
CA PRO A 421 0.33 2.88 24.65
C PRO A 421 -0.90 1.95 24.59
N LEU A 422 -0.66 0.69 24.28
CA LEU A 422 -1.68 -0.36 24.18
C LEU A 422 -1.77 -1.17 25.48
N HIS A 423 -0.66 -1.77 25.93
CA HIS A 423 -0.62 -2.59 27.15
C HIS A 423 0.80 -2.64 27.77
N LYS A 424 0.91 -3.20 28.99
CA LYS A 424 2.18 -3.35 29.74
C LYS A 424 2.58 -4.83 29.96
N ILE A 425 2.01 -5.73 29.17
CA ILE A 425 2.21 -7.16 29.36
C ILE A 425 3.60 -7.56 28.86
N LYS A 426 4.38 -8.27 29.69
CA LYS A 426 5.82 -8.50 29.47
C LYS A 426 6.14 -9.43 28.29
N ASN A 427 5.23 -10.32 27.95
CA ASN A 427 5.34 -11.19 26.78
C ASN A 427 4.55 -10.55 25.64
N GLU A 428 5.09 -10.59 24.41
CA GLU A 428 4.29 -10.28 23.21
C GLU A 428 3.14 -11.28 23.15
N ILE A 429 1.92 -10.79 23.36
CA ILE A 429 0.71 -11.61 23.26
C ILE A 429 0.09 -11.32 21.91
N ASN A 430 -0.16 -12.38 21.15
CA ASN A 430 -0.93 -12.32 19.90
C ASN A 430 -0.41 -11.28 18.88
N GLU A 431 0.92 -11.09 18.78
CA GLU A 431 1.55 -10.15 17.83
C GLU A 431 1.18 -8.67 18.06
N ILE A 432 0.54 -8.32 19.19
CA ILE A 432 0.19 -6.95 19.55
C ILE A 432 1.35 -6.30 20.31
N PRO A 433 1.89 -5.16 19.85
CA PRO A 433 2.97 -4.50 20.55
C PRO A 433 2.46 -3.75 21.79
N GLN A 434 3.32 -3.56 22.79
CA GLN A 434 2.99 -2.76 23.98
C GLN A 434 2.61 -1.31 23.64
N SER A 435 3.17 -0.78 22.55
CA SER A 435 2.83 0.54 22.02
C SER A 435 3.04 0.60 20.51
N ILE A 436 2.36 1.53 19.85
CA ILE A 436 2.42 1.69 18.39
C ILE A 436 2.53 3.17 18.02
N ASN A 437 3.45 3.50 17.11
CA ASN A 437 3.48 4.81 16.48
C ASN A 437 2.43 4.87 15.39
N LEU A 438 1.87 6.06 15.14
CA LEU A 438 1.02 6.26 13.96
C LEU A 438 1.88 6.06 12.69
N PRO A 439 1.64 5.01 11.88
CA PRO A 439 2.47 4.74 10.71
C PRO A 439 2.37 5.89 9.70
N LYS A 440 3.49 6.31 9.12
CA LYS A 440 3.48 7.48 8.21
C LYS A 440 2.84 7.19 6.85
N ASN A 441 2.62 5.92 6.51
CA ASN A 441 1.87 5.45 5.36
C ASN A 441 0.38 5.16 5.69
N LEU A 442 -0.09 5.44 6.91
CA LEU A 442 -1.50 5.35 7.27
C LEU A 442 -2.19 6.70 7.05
N PHE A 443 -3.27 6.70 6.29
CA PHE A 443 -4.10 7.85 5.97
C PHE A 443 -5.49 7.65 6.57
N ILE A 444 -6.01 8.68 7.23
CA ILE A 444 -7.29 8.64 7.93
C ILE A 444 -8.26 9.57 7.23
N ILE A 445 -9.44 9.06 6.89
CA ILE A 445 -10.50 9.79 6.22
C ILE A 445 -11.77 9.68 7.07
N GLY A 446 -12.24 10.79 7.62
CA GLY A 446 -13.53 10.87 8.31
C GLY A 446 -14.61 11.42 7.39
N THR A 447 -15.78 10.80 7.32
CA THR A 447 -16.94 11.35 6.61
C THR A 447 -17.94 11.92 7.62
N VAL A 448 -18.60 13.01 7.24
CA VAL A 448 -19.40 13.82 8.17
C VAL A 448 -20.67 14.23 7.45
N ASN A 449 -21.81 13.85 8.04
CA ASN A 449 -23.10 14.36 7.65
C ASN A 449 -23.37 15.64 8.46
N ILE A 450 -23.91 16.66 7.79
CA ILE A 450 -24.14 17.98 8.41
C ILE A 450 -25.57 18.10 8.97
N ASP A 451 -26.29 17.00 9.12
CA ASP A 451 -27.63 16.96 9.68
C ASP A 451 -27.69 17.29 11.18
N GLU A 452 -28.86 17.74 11.65
CA GLU A 452 -29.12 18.20 13.03
C GLU A 452 -28.77 17.17 14.12
N THR A 453 -28.65 15.89 13.75
CA THR A 453 -28.48 14.74 14.64
C THR A 453 -27.02 14.44 15.01
N THR A 454 -26.06 15.31 14.67
CA THR A 454 -24.63 15.02 14.82
C THR A 454 -23.85 16.02 15.68
N TYR A 455 -22.71 15.60 16.22
CA TYR A 455 -21.89 16.45 17.08
C TYR A 455 -20.98 17.37 16.27
N MET A 456 -20.93 18.66 16.64
CA MET A 456 -19.93 19.58 16.09
C MET A 456 -18.51 19.16 16.49
N PHE A 457 -17.55 19.34 15.59
CA PHE A 457 -16.15 19.14 15.90
C PHE A 457 -15.60 20.23 16.81
N SER A 458 -14.79 19.81 17.78
CA SER A 458 -14.01 20.77 18.54
C SER A 458 -12.88 21.36 17.69
N PRO A 459 -12.40 22.58 18.02
CA PRO A 459 -11.25 23.18 17.35
C PRO A 459 -10.01 22.30 17.36
N LYS A 460 -9.88 21.40 18.35
CA LYS A 460 -8.78 20.42 18.44
C LYS A 460 -8.79 19.44 17.26
N VAL A 461 -9.96 18.94 16.86
CA VAL A 461 -10.09 18.01 15.73
C VAL A 461 -9.81 18.74 14.42
N LEU A 462 -10.44 19.90 14.21
CA LEU A 462 -10.30 20.69 12.99
C LEU A 462 -8.88 21.23 12.78
N ASP A 463 -8.14 21.51 13.85
CA ASP A 463 -6.72 21.88 13.75
C ASP A 463 -5.86 20.71 13.22
N ARG A 464 -6.30 19.46 13.41
CA ARG A 464 -5.56 18.25 12.99
C ARG A 464 -6.00 17.66 11.67
N ALA A 465 -7.13 18.09 11.12
CA ALA A 465 -7.60 17.64 9.83
C ALA A 465 -7.42 18.69 8.73
N ASN A 466 -7.40 18.25 7.48
CA ASN A 466 -7.85 19.04 6.35
C ASN A 466 -9.35 18.81 6.16
N THR A 467 -10.15 19.86 6.04
CA THR A 467 -11.60 19.71 5.84
C THR A 467 -11.96 20.02 4.39
N ILE A 468 -12.70 19.14 3.75
CA ILE A 468 -13.21 19.29 2.39
C ILE A 468 -14.72 19.28 2.44
N GLU A 469 -15.34 20.34 1.92
CA GLU A 469 -16.77 20.42 1.75
C GLU A 469 -17.18 19.74 0.43
N PHE A 470 -18.13 18.79 0.51
CA PHE A 470 -18.74 18.10 -0.63
C PHE A 470 -20.08 18.75 -0.91
N ARG A 471 -20.19 19.35 -2.09
CA ARG A 471 -21.43 19.93 -2.61
C ARG A 471 -21.70 19.36 -3.99
N LEU A 472 -22.97 19.12 -4.27
CA LEU A 472 -23.47 18.79 -5.59
C LEU A 472 -23.88 20.09 -6.28
N THR A 473 -23.36 20.33 -7.47
CA THR A 473 -23.83 21.42 -8.34
C THR A 473 -24.97 20.94 -9.22
N GLU A 474 -25.73 21.87 -9.82
CA GLU A 474 -26.76 21.54 -10.82
C GLU A 474 -26.19 20.71 -11.95
N LYS A 475 -24.98 21.06 -12.41
CA LYS A 475 -24.25 20.32 -13.44
C LYS A 475 -23.93 18.89 -13.03
N ASP A 476 -23.50 18.65 -11.79
CA ASP A 476 -23.22 17.30 -11.30
C ASP A 476 -24.49 16.44 -11.31
N LEU A 477 -25.64 17.05 -10.96
CA LEU A 477 -26.93 16.38 -10.97
C LEU A 477 -27.40 16.08 -12.40
N GLU A 478 -27.24 17.03 -13.33
CA GLU A 478 -27.52 16.84 -14.76
C GLU A 478 -26.68 15.70 -15.35
N GLU A 479 -25.37 15.68 -15.09
CA GLU A 479 -24.46 14.62 -15.52
C GLU A 479 -24.86 13.27 -14.91
N PHE A 480 -25.28 13.24 -13.64
CA PHE A 480 -25.76 12.02 -12.98
C PHE A 480 -27.06 11.48 -13.58
N ILE A 481 -28.05 12.35 -13.84
CA ILE A 481 -29.33 11.94 -14.44
C ILE A 481 -29.14 11.47 -15.88
N ALA A 482 -28.24 12.09 -16.63
CA ALA A 482 -27.93 11.71 -18.01
C ALA A 482 -27.09 10.42 -18.13
N SER A 483 -26.45 9.97 -17.04
CA SER A 483 -25.57 8.81 -17.05
C SER A 483 -26.36 7.50 -16.95
N ASP A 484 -26.23 6.65 -17.97
CA ASP A 484 -26.72 5.26 -17.95
C ASP A 484 -25.74 4.27 -17.27
N ILE A 485 -24.59 4.76 -16.80
CA ILE A 485 -23.55 3.92 -16.18
C ILE A 485 -24.01 3.46 -14.80
N LYS A 486 -24.09 2.15 -14.61
CA LYS A 486 -24.36 1.57 -13.29
C LYS A 486 -23.11 1.63 -12.42
N LEU A 487 -23.31 1.94 -11.14
CA LEU A 487 -22.24 1.93 -10.14
C LEU A 487 -21.61 0.54 -10.03
N ASP A 488 -20.31 0.45 -10.33
CA ASP A 488 -19.51 -0.76 -10.20
C ASP A 488 -18.15 -0.44 -9.55
N MET A 489 -18.08 -0.62 -8.24
CA MET A 489 -16.85 -0.39 -7.47
C MET A 489 -15.77 -1.43 -7.77
N ASP A 490 -16.11 -2.62 -8.29
CA ASP A 490 -15.14 -3.68 -8.54
C ASP A 490 -14.19 -3.30 -9.68
N LEU A 491 -14.64 -2.45 -10.61
CA LEU A 491 -13.80 -1.88 -11.67
C LEU A 491 -12.61 -1.10 -11.11
N LEU A 492 -12.73 -0.51 -9.91
CA LEU A 492 -11.66 0.30 -9.34
C LEU A 492 -10.52 -0.52 -8.76
N LYS A 493 -10.78 -1.77 -8.35
CA LYS A 493 -9.84 -2.59 -7.58
C LYS A 493 -8.47 -2.62 -8.25
N THR A 494 -7.47 -2.17 -7.50
CA THR A 494 -6.04 -2.23 -7.83
C THR A 494 -5.60 -1.48 -9.09
N GLN A 495 -6.48 -0.74 -9.77
CA GLN A 495 -6.14 -0.05 -11.03
C GLN A 495 -5.04 1.01 -10.87
N GLY A 496 -4.93 1.60 -9.67
CA GLY A 496 -3.89 2.54 -9.29
C GLY A 496 -2.75 1.95 -8.47
N ALA A 497 -2.71 0.63 -8.24
CA ALA A 497 -1.74 0.01 -7.32
C ALA A 497 -0.27 0.25 -7.74
N ASN A 498 0.01 0.41 -9.03
CA ASN A 498 1.33 0.77 -9.56
C ASN A 498 1.73 2.25 -9.37
N MET A 499 0.85 3.08 -8.79
CA MET A 499 1.14 4.47 -8.39
C MET A 499 1.23 4.63 -6.86
N ALA A 500 1.05 3.55 -6.11
CA ALA A 500 0.94 3.55 -4.66
C ALA A 500 2.21 4.06 -3.97
N GLU A 501 3.39 3.63 -4.42
CA GLU A 501 4.67 4.06 -3.85
C GLU A 501 4.92 5.54 -4.13
N SER A 502 4.63 6.00 -5.36
CA SER A 502 4.75 7.41 -5.74
C SER A 502 3.81 8.31 -4.90
N PHE A 503 2.58 7.86 -4.63
CA PHE A 503 1.65 8.57 -3.74
C PHE A 503 2.20 8.71 -2.32
N VAL A 504 2.73 7.63 -1.74
CA VAL A 504 3.31 7.68 -0.39
C VAL A 504 4.56 8.56 -0.38
N ALA A 505 5.42 8.47 -1.39
CA ALA A 505 6.60 9.33 -1.53
C ALA A 505 6.21 10.83 -1.57
N MET A 506 5.17 11.17 -2.35
CA MET A 506 4.60 12.52 -2.40
C MET A 506 4.08 12.97 -1.03
N ALA A 507 3.38 12.10 -0.31
CA ALA A 507 2.90 12.37 1.05
C ALA A 507 4.00 12.45 2.12
N LEU A 508 5.19 11.91 1.87
CA LEU A 508 6.33 11.97 2.80
C LEU A 508 7.31 13.10 2.47
N GLN A 509 7.18 13.71 1.30
CA GLN A 509 8.06 14.76 0.83
C GLN A 509 8.12 15.92 1.84
N GLN A 510 9.34 16.38 2.12
CA GLN A 510 9.55 17.61 2.88
C GLN A 510 9.35 18.81 1.97
N THR A 511 8.54 19.76 2.42
CA THR A 511 8.13 20.91 1.62
C THR A 511 8.57 22.20 2.30
N ASN A 512 9.14 23.14 1.53
CA ASN A 512 9.44 24.46 2.05
C ASN A 512 8.13 25.26 2.22
N LYS A 513 7.97 25.93 3.36
CA LYS A 513 6.83 26.83 3.66
C LYS A 513 6.94 28.14 2.88
N ASN A 514 6.91 28.09 1.54
CA ASN A 514 7.01 29.30 0.74
C ASN A 514 5.67 30.05 0.69
N LEU A 515 5.40 30.82 1.75
CA LEU A 515 4.21 31.65 1.89
C LEU A 515 4.43 33.10 1.45
N LYS A 516 5.64 33.47 1.01
CA LYS A 516 6.03 34.87 0.75
C LYS A 516 5.07 35.59 -0.21
N LYS A 517 4.62 34.90 -1.26
CA LYS A 517 3.66 35.46 -2.24
C LYS A 517 2.36 35.92 -1.59
N TYR A 518 1.90 35.26 -0.53
CA TYR A 518 0.60 35.47 0.12
C TYR A 518 0.72 36.00 1.55
N GLU A 519 1.88 36.52 1.92
CA GLU A 519 2.16 36.96 3.29
C GLU A 519 1.21 38.08 3.74
N ALA A 520 0.94 39.05 2.87
CA ALA A 520 0.03 40.16 3.15
C ALA A 520 -1.39 39.67 3.46
N ASP A 521 -1.92 38.81 2.59
CA ASP A 521 -3.28 38.25 2.72
C ASP A 521 -3.39 37.41 3.99
N LEU A 522 -2.42 36.51 4.25
CA LEU A 522 -2.41 35.69 5.47
C LEU A 522 -2.36 36.55 6.75
N LYS A 523 -1.63 37.67 6.74
CA LYS A 523 -1.62 38.61 7.87
C LYS A 523 -2.97 39.29 8.08
N GLN A 524 -3.69 39.64 7.02
CA GLN A 524 -5.05 40.19 7.10
C GLN A 524 -6.01 39.18 7.74
N PHE A 525 -6.06 37.96 7.20
CA PHE A 525 -6.86 36.87 7.77
C PHE A 525 -6.50 36.58 9.22
N PHE A 526 -5.20 36.47 9.55
CA PHE A 526 -4.75 36.25 10.93
C PHE A 526 -5.24 37.34 11.89
N THR A 527 -5.10 38.60 11.49
CA THR A 527 -5.46 39.76 12.33
C THR A 527 -6.95 39.77 12.64
N GLU A 528 -7.79 39.47 11.65
CA GLU A 528 -9.24 39.45 11.85
C GLU A 528 -9.68 38.22 12.66
N LEU A 529 -9.17 37.02 12.32
CA LEU A 529 -9.49 35.80 13.04
C LEU A 529 -9.12 35.89 14.54
N LYS A 530 -8.02 36.57 14.86
CA LYS A 530 -7.58 36.82 16.25
C LYS A 530 -8.60 37.59 17.08
N LYS A 531 -9.37 38.51 16.50
CA LYS A 531 -10.42 39.25 17.22
C LYS A 531 -11.55 38.34 17.70
N SER A 532 -11.72 37.18 17.05
CA SER A 532 -12.78 36.22 17.30
C SER A 532 -12.32 34.96 18.06
N GLY A 533 -11.05 34.91 18.46
CA GLY A 533 -10.40 33.75 19.09
C GLY A 533 -10.21 32.56 18.15
N ALA A 534 -10.20 32.80 16.84
CA ALA A 534 -10.07 31.79 15.79
C ALA A 534 -8.74 31.88 15.03
N GLU A 535 -7.74 32.58 15.60
CA GLU A 535 -6.43 32.71 15.00
C GLU A 535 -5.74 31.35 14.78
N PHE A 536 -4.80 31.33 13.85
CA PHE A 536 -4.07 30.13 13.50
C PHE A 536 -2.60 30.24 13.88
N GLY A 537 -2.04 29.16 14.44
CA GLY A 537 -0.64 29.10 14.82
C GLY A 537 0.29 28.68 13.68
N TYR A 538 1.57 28.52 14.01
CA TYR A 538 2.63 28.09 13.07
C TYR A 538 2.34 26.75 12.39
N ARG A 539 1.62 25.83 13.07
CA ARG A 539 1.19 24.55 12.51
C ARG A 539 0.27 24.75 11.32
N THR A 540 -0.83 25.48 11.50
CA THR A 540 -1.77 25.76 10.41
C THR A 540 -1.09 26.51 9.26
N ALA A 541 -0.22 27.50 9.55
CA ALA A 541 0.53 28.21 8.52
C ALA A 541 1.44 27.25 7.71
N SER A 542 2.11 26.32 8.40
CA SER A 542 2.90 25.26 7.75
C SER A 542 2.07 24.38 6.84
N GLU A 543 0.89 24.00 7.30
CA GLU A 543 -0.04 23.15 6.55
C GLU A 543 -0.62 23.86 5.33
N ILE A 544 -0.94 25.15 5.45
CA ILE A 544 -1.33 25.99 4.31
C ILE A 544 -0.24 25.98 3.24
N GLY A 545 1.02 26.24 3.62
CA GLY A 545 2.14 26.25 2.67
C GLY A 545 2.35 24.89 2.00
N ARG A 546 2.21 23.80 2.76
CA ARG A 546 2.30 22.45 2.25
C ARG A 546 1.14 22.09 1.32
N LEU A 547 -0.09 22.46 1.67
CA LEU A 547 -1.28 22.24 0.83
C LEU A 547 -1.16 22.97 -0.51
N MET A 548 -0.75 24.24 -0.49
CA MET A 548 -0.52 25.02 -1.70
C MET A 548 0.56 24.40 -2.58
N HIS A 549 1.62 23.84 -1.99
CA HIS A 549 2.63 23.14 -2.75
C HIS A 549 2.07 21.86 -3.39
N MET A 550 1.34 21.03 -2.64
CA MET A 550 0.73 19.80 -3.17
C MET A 550 -0.30 20.09 -4.27
N LEU A 551 -1.14 21.11 -4.10
CA LEU A 551 -2.07 21.57 -5.12
C LEU A 551 -1.32 21.97 -6.41
N LYS A 552 -0.20 22.69 -6.27
CA LYS A 552 0.64 23.09 -7.40
C LYS A 552 1.27 21.90 -8.14
N GLU A 553 1.79 20.91 -7.40
CA GLU A 553 2.31 19.66 -8.00
C GLU A 553 1.21 18.90 -8.77
N LEU A 554 -0.03 18.97 -8.27
CA LEU A 554 -1.21 18.39 -8.93
C LEU A 554 -1.81 19.30 -10.01
N GLY A 555 -1.09 20.34 -10.45
CA GLY A 555 -1.46 21.18 -11.60
C GLY A 555 -2.31 22.41 -11.28
N GLU A 556 -2.56 22.71 -10.01
CA GLU A 556 -3.29 23.92 -9.61
C GLU A 556 -2.38 25.16 -9.63
N SER A 557 -2.96 26.35 -9.81
CA SER A 557 -2.15 27.56 -9.94
C SER A 557 -2.87 28.84 -9.53
N GLY A 558 -2.14 29.96 -9.56
CA GLY A 558 -2.69 31.27 -9.27
C GLY A 558 -3.22 31.39 -7.84
N ASP A 559 -4.23 32.23 -7.68
CA ASP A 559 -4.82 32.56 -6.39
C ASP A 559 -5.72 31.45 -5.83
N ASN A 560 -6.11 30.49 -6.66
CA ASN A 560 -6.86 29.31 -6.24
C ASN A 560 -6.09 28.47 -5.20
N LEU A 561 -4.75 28.52 -5.21
CA LEU A 561 -3.91 27.86 -4.19
C LEU A 561 -4.23 28.36 -2.78
N LEU A 562 -4.27 29.69 -2.59
CA LEU A 562 -4.59 30.28 -1.29
C LEU A 562 -6.11 30.17 -1.01
N ASP A 563 -6.95 30.33 -2.03
CA ASP A 563 -8.41 30.19 -1.89
C ASP A 563 -8.79 28.83 -1.28
N ILE A 564 -8.30 27.74 -1.87
CA ILE A 564 -8.52 26.38 -1.35
C ILE A 564 -7.98 26.26 0.08
N ALA A 565 -6.81 26.85 0.38
CA ALA A 565 -6.25 26.78 1.72
C ALA A 565 -7.07 27.56 2.76
N ILE A 566 -7.61 28.73 2.41
CA ILE A 566 -8.54 29.50 3.26
C ILE A 566 -9.79 28.65 3.52
N MET A 567 -10.39 28.12 2.46
CA MET A 567 -11.58 27.29 2.52
C MET A 567 -11.41 26.03 3.37
N GLN A 568 -10.26 25.35 3.29
CA GLN A 568 -10.04 24.06 3.95
C GLN A 568 -9.35 24.13 5.32
N LYS A 569 -8.68 25.24 5.66
CA LYS A 569 -7.91 25.38 6.91
C LYS A 569 -8.33 26.54 7.81
N LEU A 570 -8.86 27.62 7.25
CA LEU A 570 -9.22 28.82 8.02
C LEU A 570 -10.72 28.86 8.33
N LEU A 571 -11.57 28.77 7.31
CA LEU A 571 -13.02 28.84 7.48
C LEU A 571 -13.60 27.73 8.38
N PRO A 572 -13.06 26.49 8.43
CA PRO A 572 -13.53 25.47 9.38
C PRO A 572 -13.47 25.91 10.85
N LYS A 573 -12.58 26.84 11.20
CA LYS A 573 -12.44 27.34 12.57
C LYS A 573 -13.56 28.30 12.97
N LEU A 574 -14.33 28.80 12.01
CA LEU A 574 -15.39 29.78 12.23
C LEU A 574 -16.73 29.08 12.52
N HIS A 575 -17.27 29.41 13.69
CA HIS A 575 -18.61 29.04 14.11
C HIS A 575 -19.07 30.01 15.21
N GLY A 576 -20.39 30.12 15.39
CA GLY A 576 -20.96 30.88 16.49
C GLY A 576 -22.26 31.59 16.14
N SER A 577 -22.71 32.44 17.06
CA SER A 577 -23.94 33.19 16.93
C SER A 577 -23.85 34.30 15.86
N ARG A 578 -25.02 34.73 15.40
CA ARG A 578 -25.22 35.88 14.50
C ARG A 578 -24.42 37.11 14.90
N ASN A 579 -24.43 37.46 16.19
CA ASN A 579 -23.74 38.65 16.70
C ASN A 579 -22.22 38.58 16.52
N LYS A 580 -21.63 37.37 16.58
CA LYS A 580 -20.21 37.15 16.34
C LYS A 580 -19.92 37.17 14.84
N LEU A 581 -20.65 36.36 14.07
CA LEU A 581 -20.33 36.11 12.67
C LEU A 581 -20.65 37.28 11.73
N THR A 582 -21.72 38.03 11.98
CA THR A 582 -22.07 39.19 11.14
C THR A 582 -21.09 40.37 11.26
N LYS A 583 -20.17 40.33 12.23
CA LYS A 583 -19.05 41.28 12.37
C LYS A 583 -17.80 40.80 11.62
N VAL A 584 -17.50 39.50 11.71
CA VAL A 584 -16.25 38.91 11.20
C VAL A 584 -16.36 38.57 9.71
N LEU A 585 -17.45 37.92 9.29
CA LEU A 585 -17.61 37.42 7.92
C LEU A 585 -17.54 38.52 6.86
N PRO A 586 -18.13 39.72 7.03
CA PRO A 586 -17.97 40.79 6.05
C PRO A 586 -16.52 41.27 5.89
N ILE A 587 -15.74 41.29 6.97
CA ILE A 587 -14.34 41.71 6.89
C ILE A 587 -13.52 40.65 6.14
N LEU A 588 -13.72 39.37 6.46
CA LEU A 588 -13.06 38.26 5.77
C LEU A 588 -13.48 38.16 4.29
N GLY A 589 -14.77 38.39 4.00
CA GLY A 589 -15.26 38.47 2.63
C GLY A 589 -14.59 39.61 1.86
N GLY A 590 -14.34 40.74 2.52
CA GLY A 590 -13.64 41.88 1.92
C GLY A 590 -12.20 41.56 1.52
N PHE A 591 -11.53 40.63 2.21
CA PHE A 591 -10.19 40.15 1.82
C PHE A 591 -10.22 39.22 0.60
N CYS A 592 -11.39 38.73 0.20
CA CYS A 592 -11.57 37.90 -0.98
C CYS A 592 -11.88 38.73 -2.23
N LEU A 593 -12.00 40.05 -2.12
CA LEU A 593 -12.31 40.97 -3.21
C LEU A 593 -11.08 41.79 -3.64
N ILE A 594 -11.04 42.22 -4.91
CA ILE A 594 -10.07 43.19 -5.41
C ILE A 594 -10.47 44.60 -4.94
N ASP A 595 -11.74 44.96 -5.14
CA ASP A 595 -12.40 46.13 -4.58
C ASP A 595 -13.42 45.66 -3.52
N ASN A 596 -13.17 46.06 -2.27
CA ASN A 596 -13.99 45.70 -1.12
C ASN A 596 -15.01 46.78 -0.71
N SER A 597 -15.22 47.79 -1.56
CA SER A 597 -16.25 48.79 -1.36
C SER A 597 -17.65 48.15 -1.35
N GLN A 598 -18.49 48.57 -0.40
CA GLN A 598 -19.90 48.15 -0.29
C GLN A 598 -20.14 46.62 -0.33
N ILE A 599 -19.26 45.83 0.31
CA ILE A 599 -19.41 44.37 0.35
C ILE A 599 -20.78 43.90 0.85
N LYS A 600 -21.34 44.59 1.85
CA LYS A 600 -22.63 44.22 2.41
C LYS A 600 -23.73 44.42 1.38
N GLU A 601 -23.84 45.64 0.86
CA GLU A 601 -24.91 46.03 -0.05
C GLU A 601 -24.82 45.29 -1.39
N ASN A 602 -23.62 45.16 -1.95
CA ASN A 602 -23.45 44.59 -3.29
C ASN A 602 -23.47 43.06 -3.29
N TYR A 603 -22.97 42.41 -2.24
CA TYR A 603 -22.80 40.96 -2.22
C TYR A 603 -23.56 40.26 -1.11
N LEU A 604 -23.30 40.58 0.17
CA LEU A 604 -23.82 39.77 1.28
C LEU A 604 -25.35 39.88 1.41
N ASP A 605 -25.89 41.10 1.40
CA ASP A 605 -27.33 41.34 1.52
C ASP A 605 -28.07 40.90 0.24
N THR A 606 -27.43 41.06 -0.93
CA THR A 606 -27.91 40.53 -2.22
C THR A 606 -27.99 38.99 -2.20
N PHE A 607 -27.00 38.32 -1.63
CA PHE A 607 -26.98 36.86 -1.48
C PHE A 607 -28.03 36.38 -0.47
N VAL A 608 -28.20 37.08 0.66
CA VAL A 608 -29.27 36.81 1.65
C VAL A 608 -30.64 36.92 1.01
N SER A 609 -30.85 37.92 0.15
CA SER A 609 -32.10 38.11 -0.57
C SER A 609 -32.29 37.20 -1.80
N ASN A 610 -31.38 36.26 -2.03
CA ASN A 610 -31.36 35.34 -3.19
C ASN A 610 -31.29 36.03 -4.56
N ASN A 611 -30.77 37.27 -4.60
CA ASN A 611 -30.57 38.04 -5.83
C ASN A 611 -29.14 37.91 -6.41
N LEU A 612 -28.29 37.11 -5.77
CA LEU A 612 -26.94 36.77 -6.23
C LEU A 612 -26.76 35.26 -6.14
N THR A 613 -26.42 34.64 -7.26
CA THR A 613 -26.23 33.20 -7.40
C THR A 613 -24.76 32.78 -7.21
N GLU A 614 -24.54 31.51 -6.93
CA GLU A 614 -23.18 30.94 -6.83
C GLU A 614 -22.44 31.05 -8.18
N SER A 615 -23.13 30.83 -9.31
CA SER A 615 -22.55 30.98 -10.65
C SER A 615 -22.08 32.41 -10.93
N GLU A 616 -22.83 33.42 -10.49
CA GLU A 616 -22.44 34.82 -10.66
C GLU A 616 -21.18 35.13 -9.86
N ILE A 617 -21.10 34.67 -8.60
CA ILE A 617 -19.89 34.76 -7.76
C ILE A 617 -18.68 34.12 -8.45
N HIS A 618 -18.85 32.92 -9.02
CA HIS A 618 -17.75 32.22 -9.72
C HIS A 618 -17.33 32.91 -11.02
N SER A 619 -18.19 33.72 -11.63
CA SER A 619 -17.89 34.48 -12.85
C SER A 619 -17.32 35.87 -12.60
N ASP A 620 -17.55 36.45 -11.41
CA ASP A 620 -17.16 37.82 -11.08
C ASP A 620 -15.63 37.99 -11.02
N SER A 621 -15.11 38.94 -11.79
CA SER A 621 -13.70 39.29 -11.83
C SER A 621 -13.21 40.08 -10.60
N ASN A 622 -14.13 40.72 -9.86
CA ASN A 622 -13.80 41.41 -8.61
C ASN A 622 -13.47 40.42 -7.48
N ILE A 623 -13.89 39.16 -7.60
CA ILE A 623 -13.70 38.16 -6.56
C ILE A 623 -12.40 37.39 -6.81
N LYS A 624 -11.40 37.69 -5.98
CA LYS A 624 -10.07 37.07 -5.99
C LYS A 624 -10.11 35.63 -5.46
N TYR A 625 -10.81 35.40 -4.34
CA TYR A 625 -10.92 34.10 -3.67
C TYR A 625 -12.36 33.60 -3.71
N LYS A 626 -12.74 33.00 -4.84
CA LYS A 626 -14.13 32.65 -5.19
C LYS A 626 -14.74 31.61 -4.27
N LEU A 627 -14.02 30.53 -3.97
CA LEU A 627 -14.51 29.43 -3.12
C LEU A 627 -14.74 29.91 -1.70
N SER A 628 -13.76 30.65 -1.15
CA SER A 628 -13.83 31.19 0.19
C SER A 628 -14.91 32.25 0.32
N PHE A 629 -15.06 33.12 -0.69
CA PHE A 629 -16.09 34.15 -0.69
C PHE A 629 -17.49 33.57 -0.75
N GLU A 630 -17.74 32.62 -1.67
CA GLU A 630 -19.00 31.91 -1.76
C GLU A 630 -19.37 31.26 -0.41
N LYS A 631 -18.41 30.58 0.24
CA LYS A 631 -18.63 30.00 1.57
C LYS A 631 -18.94 31.05 2.63
N ILE A 632 -18.25 32.19 2.61
CA ILE A 632 -18.51 33.31 3.53
C ILE A 632 -19.93 33.86 3.34
N CYS A 633 -20.40 34.02 2.10
CA CYS A 633 -21.77 34.44 1.79
C CYS A 633 -22.80 33.47 2.39
N ARG A 634 -22.60 32.15 2.23
CA ARG A 634 -23.47 31.12 2.80
C ARG A 634 -23.49 31.12 4.32
N MET A 635 -22.32 31.16 4.95
CA MET A 635 -22.20 31.25 6.41
C MET A 635 -22.83 32.54 6.94
N TYR A 636 -22.73 33.65 6.21
CA TYR A 636 -23.35 34.92 6.59
C TYR A 636 -24.87 34.82 6.53
N LYS A 637 -25.41 34.28 5.43
CA LYS A 637 -26.85 34.05 5.27
C LYS A 637 -27.41 33.18 6.38
N ASN A 638 -26.78 32.04 6.65
CA ASN A 638 -27.19 31.15 7.74
C ASN A 638 -27.13 31.83 9.12
N ALA A 639 -26.08 32.64 9.38
CA ALA A 639 -26.01 33.39 10.62
C ALA A 639 -27.13 34.43 10.74
N VAL A 640 -27.53 35.08 9.64
CA VAL A 640 -28.61 36.07 9.61
C VAL A 640 -29.98 35.41 9.80
N GLU A 641 -30.27 34.34 9.06
CA GLU A 641 -31.57 33.66 9.03
C GLU A 641 -31.79 32.79 10.27
N ASN A 642 -30.79 31.99 10.66
CA ASN A 642 -30.92 30.95 11.69
C ASN A 642 -30.31 31.36 13.04
N GLY A 643 -29.68 32.53 13.13
CA GLY A 643 -29.10 33.03 14.38
C GLY A 643 -27.76 32.39 14.78
N PHE A 644 -27.32 31.37 14.04
CA PHE A 644 -26.07 30.64 14.23
C PHE A 644 -25.56 30.12 12.88
N ALA A 645 -24.24 30.02 12.72
CA ALA A 645 -23.65 29.30 11.59
C ALA A 645 -22.34 28.62 11.99
N SER A 646 -21.98 27.59 11.23
CA SER A 646 -20.74 26.84 11.30
C SER A 646 -20.25 26.51 9.90
N TYR A 647 -18.99 26.14 9.76
CA TYR A 647 -18.45 25.68 8.48
C TYR A 647 -19.20 24.46 7.93
N ALA A 648 -19.50 23.49 8.78
CA ALA A 648 -20.48 22.47 8.47
C ALA A 648 -21.86 23.11 8.61
N GLU A 649 -22.44 23.56 7.50
CA GLU A 649 -23.81 24.06 7.41
C GLU A 649 -24.65 23.09 6.55
N ALA A 650 -25.91 22.87 6.93
CA ALA A 650 -26.87 22.05 6.20
C ALA A 650 -27.61 22.89 5.16
#